data_AF-B6GXX9-F1
#
_entry.id   AF-B6GXX9-F1
#
_cell.length_a   1.000
_cell.length_b   1.000
_cell.length_c   1.000
_cell.angle_alpha   90.00
_cell.angle_beta   90.00
_cell.angle_gamma   90.00
#
_symmetry.space_group_name_H-M   'P 1'
#
loop_
_entity.id
_entity.type
_entity.pdbx_description
1 polymer ?
#
loop_
_entity_poly.entity_id
_entity_poly.type
_entity_poly.pdbx_seq_one_letter_code
_entity_poly.pdbx_strand_id
1 'polypeptide(L)'
;MAENDRRNQGYRGGRKRRYRDDDDFDRRPQRRRYEEPLFAQVRRQLLTIAESAARRAEDDVQGIAKTVADNYEDEEIRGDFVNIALDLVLEQPMKIPFIAGTVLVAHSLKPELGSEVLSKAAEALQKYIDIGAWREVKLLIRFLGILQPVYEGDGIFPLLEELFARAVDLQTASSEDLLGLELVKIIQFTIPYVMLSPATGFEAQASALLEKTDIIASTPHALVDLVNTFSPEENQEAAGQSVISLMQTQLQREANQGWELKCLPRPWKDVRDAETDEPKSFESVTKVPFPTVTVPNPVLNGARPLFPEVYLSVYANQEVDTVPSTTDISSSLIRDALVDTINLLDFNRVATAKFLIDIDCYFTTTTFVKRATPFDRMRELAGEVQPWKPEDVAVDAVFSQLFQLPASEHKLVYYHSVLTECCKIAPAAIAPSLGRAIRFLYNSLETMDLELSNRFLDWFAHHLSNFGFTWKWSEWVDDLDLPAIDPRMAFIQGALDKEIRLSFAQRIKGTLPDPYPKLITAAKEKDTPEFKYSSEMAPYSKQGQELMQLIRKKASDEEIQSVITAIEDQAKSQGVEDPKIPSTDAFVTSLCFVGSKSLSHVLSCIERSKDRLLAIGTESQRARCQIITSVMEYWVDQPGIAINIIDKLLNYTILTPLSVLEWALSESVAAGTILSKPHIFEMISATVGKVTNRMRQIVAARAQPGLYEPQLSVIDETLVRERTDMQSLFKYIEDSIVSIAAGSNDQQMERGDGSGTLPEDAIIRQWGRRWLRVFRRKAAVEESFISDALANATPLGTQAPPVSGREGATDGDLDIADADAP
;
A
#
# COMPACT_ATOMS: atom_id res chain seq x y z
N MET A 1 -48.72 13.19 14.59
CA MET A 1 -49.57 14.13 15.33
C MET A 1 -49.09 15.55 15.09
N ALA A 2 -49.91 16.31 14.37
CA ALA A 2 -50.11 17.78 14.37
C ALA A 2 -48.88 18.72 14.35
N GLU A 3 -48.55 19.39 13.24
CA GLU A 3 -49.14 20.65 12.71
C GLU A 3 -48.96 21.89 13.62
N ASN A 4 -48.21 22.88 13.12
CA ASN A 4 -48.75 24.24 13.01
C ASN A 4 -47.99 25.07 11.97
N ASP A 5 -48.75 25.45 10.95
CA ASP A 5 -48.45 26.34 9.84
C ASP A 5 -49.03 27.73 10.17
N ARG A 6 -48.36 28.84 9.79
CA ARG A 6 -49.01 30.15 9.60
C ARG A 6 -48.14 31.15 8.83
N ARG A 7 -48.62 31.44 7.61
CA ARG A 7 -48.26 32.48 6.63
C ARG A 7 -48.51 33.91 7.15
N ASN A 8 -47.79 34.94 6.65
CA ASN A 8 -48.39 36.03 5.84
C ASN A 8 -47.42 37.08 5.20
N GLN A 9 -47.56 37.27 3.88
CA GLN A 9 -47.61 38.48 3.03
C GLN A 9 -46.77 39.77 3.29
N GLY A 10 -45.88 40.11 2.34
CA GLY A 10 -46.14 41.07 1.24
C GLY A 10 -46.15 42.62 1.42
N TYR A 11 -45.17 43.29 0.79
CA TYR A 11 -45.23 44.51 -0.08
C TYR A 11 -45.19 45.98 0.42
N ARG A 12 -44.47 46.81 -0.39
CA ARG A 12 -44.37 48.31 -0.54
C ARG A 12 -43.38 49.02 0.41
N GLY A 13 -42.42 49.88 0.01
CA GLY A 13 -42.17 50.66 -1.21
C GLY A 13 -42.02 52.15 -0.84
N GLY A 14 -40.92 52.84 -1.23
CA GLY A 14 -40.91 54.31 -1.37
C GLY A 14 -39.76 55.13 -0.76
N ARG A 15 -38.99 55.78 -1.65
CA ARG A 15 -37.92 56.79 -1.44
C ARG A 15 -38.40 58.11 -0.81
N LYS A 16 -37.55 58.85 -0.06
CA LYS A 16 -36.85 60.08 -0.52
C LYS A 16 -36.10 60.86 0.60
N ARG A 17 -34.98 61.42 0.15
CA ARG A 17 -33.94 62.29 0.75
C ARG A 17 -34.43 63.48 1.59
N ARG A 18 -33.58 63.90 2.55
CA ARG A 18 -33.31 65.32 2.85
C ARG A 18 -31.80 65.57 3.02
N TYR A 19 -31.36 66.65 2.38
CA TYR A 19 -30.04 67.27 2.40
C TYR A 19 -29.86 68.06 3.71
N ARG A 20 -28.64 68.14 4.26
CA ARG A 20 -28.15 69.31 4.97
C ARG A 20 -26.61 69.31 4.96
N ASP A 21 -26.07 70.44 4.49
CA ASP A 21 -24.66 70.77 4.41
C ASP A 21 -24.05 71.14 5.78
N ASP A 22 -22.70 71.12 5.75
CA ASP A 22 -21.70 71.85 6.54
C ASP A 22 -20.90 71.09 7.61
N ASP A 23 -19.64 70.85 7.24
CA ASP A 23 -18.37 71.01 7.97
C ASP A 23 -18.25 70.46 9.40
N ASP A 24 -17.43 69.41 9.57
CA ASP A 24 -16.09 69.59 10.16
C ASP A 24 -15.29 68.27 10.21
N PHE A 25 -13.98 68.43 10.02
CA PHE A 25 -12.88 67.46 10.18
C PHE A 25 -13.16 66.15 10.92
N ASP A 26 -13.20 65.04 10.17
CA ASP A 26 -12.90 63.72 10.72
C ASP A 26 -12.03 62.94 9.71
N ARG A 27 -10.72 63.21 9.75
CA ARG A 27 -9.69 62.39 9.09
C ARG A 27 -9.64 61.02 9.78
N ARG A 28 -10.63 60.17 9.54
CA ARG A 28 -10.47 58.73 9.73
C ARG A 28 -9.56 58.25 8.60
N PRO A 29 -8.38 57.67 8.88
CA PRO A 29 -7.62 57.02 7.82
C PRO A 29 -8.51 55.93 7.23
N GLN A 30 -8.89 56.09 5.95
CA GLN A 30 -9.44 55.00 5.16
C GLN A 30 -8.51 53.81 5.37
N ARG A 31 -9.03 52.69 5.90
CA ARG A 31 -8.31 51.41 5.85
C ARG A 31 -7.84 51.25 4.41
N ARG A 32 -6.52 51.27 4.18
CA ARG A 32 -5.94 50.94 2.87
C ARG A 32 -6.60 49.64 2.44
N ARG A 33 -7.24 49.66 1.27
CA ARG A 33 -7.74 48.44 0.63
C ARG A 33 -6.50 47.57 0.45
N TYR A 34 -6.40 46.47 1.21
CA TYR A 34 -5.30 45.54 1.05
C TYR A 34 -5.45 44.93 -0.33
N GLU A 35 -4.61 45.36 -1.26
CA GLU A 35 -4.42 44.70 -2.55
C GLU A 35 -3.36 43.63 -2.34
N GLU A 36 -3.72 42.39 -2.63
CA GLU A 36 -2.83 41.25 -2.56
C GLU A 36 -1.65 41.51 -3.52
N PRO A 37 -0.38 41.38 -3.07
CA PRO A 37 0.76 41.55 -3.96
C PRO A 37 0.68 40.62 -5.18
N LEU A 38 1.17 41.08 -6.33
CA LEU A 38 1.07 40.32 -7.58
C LEU A 38 1.75 38.94 -7.49
N PHE A 39 2.91 38.84 -6.84
CA PHE A 39 3.58 37.56 -6.60
C PHE A 39 2.69 36.59 -5.81
N ALA A 40 2.01 37.08 -4.76
CA ALA A 40 1.10 36.27 -3.95
C ALA A 40 -0.13 35.81 -4.75
N GLN A 41 -0.63 36.68 -5.64
CA GLN A 41 -1.69 36.35 -6.57
C GLN A 41 -1.26 35.25 -7.56
N VAL A 42 -0.10 35.39 -8.22
CA VAL A 42 0.45 34.40 -9.16
C VAL A 42 0.65 33.05 -8.46
N ARG A 43 1.28 33.06 -7.28
CA ARG A 43 1.45 31.87 -6.44
C ARG A 43 0.12 31.17 -6.16
N ARG A 44 -0.89 31.90 -5.71
CA ARG A 44 -2.22 31.33 -5.45
C ARG A 44 -2.85 30.77 -6.72
N GLN A 45 -2.74 31.47 -7.84
CA GLN A 45 -3.31 31.03 -9.13
C GLN A 45 -2.63 29.74 -9.62
N LEU A 46 -1.30 29.65 -9.56
CA LEU A 46 -0.57 28.41 -9.88
C LEU A 46 -1.00 27.25 -8.98
N LEU A 47 -1.04 27.46 -7.66
CA LEU A 47 -1.41 26.41 -6.71
C LEU A 47 -2.85 25.93 -6.90
N THR A 48 -3.76 26.80 -7.32
CA THR A 48 -5.20 26.48 -7.47
C THR A 48 -5.62 26.17 -8.90
N ILE A 49 -4.67 26.10 -9.83
CA ILE A 49 -4.95 25.81 -11.25
C ILE A 49 -5.67 24.46 -11.38
N ALA A 50 -6.71 24.44 -12.21
CA ALA A 50 -7.56 23.26 -12.45
C ALA A 50 -8.20 22.65 -11.17
N GLU A 51 -8.33 23.37 -10.06
CA GLU A 51 -9.05 22.86 -8.87
C GLU A 51 -10.54 23.21 -8.84
N SER A 52 -11.06 23.94 -9.83
CA SER A 52 -12.44 24.40 -9.85
C SER A 52 -13.13 24.09 -11.17
N ALA A 53 -14.14 23.23 -11.12
CA ALA A 53 -15.02 22.97 -12.25
C ALA A 53 -15.80 24.22 -12.74
N ALA A 54 -15.83 25.31 -11.96
CA ALA A 54 -16.52 26.55 -12.32
C ALA A 54 -15.65 27.53 -13.11
N ARG A 55 -14.31 27.37 -13.08
CA ARG A 55 -13.37 28.22 -13.82
C ARG A 55 -12.76 27.40 -14.95
N ARG A 56 -12.58 28.03 -16.10
CA ARG A 56 -11.86 27.43 -17.21
C ARG A 56 -10.37 27.46 -16.91
N ALA A 57 -9.74 26.30 -16.90
CA ALA A 57 -8.31 26.21 -16.63
C ALA A 57 -7.50 26.92 -17.72
N GLU A 58 -8.02 27.03 -18.94
CA GLU A 58 -7.41 27.74 -20.06
C GLU A 58 -7.29 29.25 -19.79
N ASP A 59 -8.30 29.84 -19.13
CA ASP A 59 -8.28 31.26 -18.76
C ASP A 59 -7.21 31.52 -17.68
N ASP A 60 -7.07 30.60 -16.71
CA ASP A 60 -6.04 30.66 -15.67
C ASP A 60 -4.63 30.49 -16.29
N VAL A 61 -4.45 29.52 -17.21
CA VAL A 61 -3.20 29.30 -17.97
C VAL A 61 -2.76 30.57 -18.69
N GLN A 62 -3.66 31.19 -19.46
CA GLN A 62 -3.35 32.42 -20.20
C GLN A 62 -3.10 33.61 -19.26
N GLY A 63 -3.92 33.75 -18.21
CA GLY A 63 -3.83 34.84 -17.25
C GLY A 63 -2.53 34.82 -16.44
N ILE A 64 -2.12 33.65 -15.96
CA ILE A 64 -0.86 33.47 -15.22
C ILE A 64 0.32 33.78 -16.14
N ALA A 65 0.37 33.14 -17.32
CA ALA A 65 1.47 33.31 -18.27
C ALA A 65 1.67 34.78 -18.67
N LYS A 66 0.57 35.51 -18.94
CA LYS A 66 0.61 36.93 -19.27
C LYS A 66 1.11 37.77 -18.09
N THR A 67 0.62 37.52 -16.88
CA THR A 67 1.01 38.27 -15.68
C THR A 67 2.50 38.13 -15.41
N VAL A 68 3.05 36.92 -15.53
CA VAL A 68 4.48 36.68 -15.31
C VAL A 68 5.32 37.27 -16.44
N ALA A 69 4.90 37.15 -17.70
CA ALA A 69 5.63 37.72 -18.84
C ALA A 69 5.67 39.26 -18.80
N ASP A 70 4.55 39.91 -18.47
CA ASP A 70 4.45 41.38 -18.37
C ASP A 70 5.31 41.94 -17.21
N ASN A 71 5.60 41.13 -16.19
CA ASN A 71 6.37 41.50 -15.00
C ASN A 71 7.68 40.71 -14.87
N TYR A 72 8.29 40.31 -15.99
CA TYR A 72 9.50 39.48 -16.01
C TYR A 72 10.70 40.05 -15.23
N GLU A 73 10.80 41.37 -15.15
CA GLU A 73 11.87 42.07 -14.41
C GLU A 73 11.72 41.95 -12.88
N ASP A 74 10.58 41.48 -12.39
CA ASP A 74 10.36 41.19 -10.97
C ASP A 74 10.92 39.81 -10.62
N GLU A 75 12.08 39.80 -9.97
CA GLU A 75 12.80 38.60 -9.52
C GLU A 75 11.94 37.69 -8.62
N GLU A 76 11.04 38.24 -7.81
CA GLU A 76 10.20 37.46 -6.90
C GLU A 76 9.11 36.74 -7.70
N ILE A 77 8.45 37.42 -8.64
CA ILE A 77 7.44 36.81 -9.52
C ILE A 77 8.08 35.74 -10.42
N ARG A 78 9.24 36.06 -11.02
CA ARG A 78 9.97 35.13 -11.89
C ARG A 78 10.41 33.89 -11.12
N GLY A 79 11.02 34.09 -9.95
CA GLY A 79 11.46 33.01 -9.07
C GLY A 79 10.31 32.13 -8.59
N ASP A 80 9.21 32.72 -8.12
CA ASP A 80 8.02 31.98 -7.68
C ASP A 80 7.41 31.16 -8.82
N PHE A 81 7.29 31.72 -10.03
CA PHE A 81 6.77 31.00 -11.18
C PHE A 81 7.64 29.77 -11.52
N VAL A 82 8.95 29.97 -11.65
CA VAL A 82 9.89 28.91 -12.02
C VAL A 82 9.92 27.80 -10.96
N ASN A 83 9.95 28.16 -9.67
CA ASN A 83 10.00 27.19 -8.57
C ASN A 83 8.69 26.41 -8.46
N ILE A 84 7.56 27.12 -8.34
CA ILE A 84 6.25 26.51 -8.10
C ILE A 84 5.82 25.65 -9.30
N ALA A 85 6.17 26.04 -10.53
CA ALA A 85 5.89 25.21 -11.70
C ALA A 85 6.54 23.82 -11.57
N LEU A 86 7.81 23.74 -11.19
CA LEU A 86 8.51 22.47 -11.03
C LEU A 86 8.06 21.72 -9.78
N ASP A 87 7.79 22.40 -8.67
CA ASP A 87 7.24 21.79 -7.47
C ASP A 87 5.89 21.13 -7.78
N LEU A 88 5.01 21.80 -8.55
CA LEU A 88 3.72 21.23 -8.96
C LEU A 88 3.86 20.05 -9.92
N VAL A 89 4.87 20.04 -10.81
CA VAL A 89 5.16 18.90 -11.68
C VAL A 89 5.59 17.68 -10.86
N LEU A 90 6.39 17.88 -9.81
CA LEU A 90 6.93 16.82 -8.98
C LEU A 90 5.94 16.34 -7.90
N GLU A 91 5.12 17.22 -7.34
CA GLU A 91 4.21 16.89 -6.23
C GLU A 91 2.76 16.62 -6.67
N GLN A 92 2.32 17.19 -7.79
CA GLN A 92 0.92 17.12 -8.26
C GLN A 92 0.83 16.72 -9.74
N PRO A 93 1.13 15.44 -10.07
CA PRO A 93 1.23 14.93 -11.45
C PRO A 93 0.02 15.21 -12.34
N MET A 94 -1.18 15.21 -11.76
CA MET A 94 -2.42 15.52 -12.48
C MET A 94 -2.45 16.96 -13.04
N LYS A 95 -1.63 17.87 -12.50
CA LYS A 95 -1.53 19.26 -12.97
C LYS A 95 -0.49 19.47 -14.08
N ILE A 96 0.31 18.46 -14.43
CA ILE A 96 1.39 18.57 -15.43
C ILE A 96 0.91 19.22 -16.75
N PRO A 97 -0.22 18.83 -17.37
CA PRO A 97 -0.66 19.46 -18.61
C PRO A 97 -0.97 20.96 -18.48
N PHE A 98 -1.50 21.39 -17.34
CA PHE A 98 -1.86 22.79 -17.09
C PHE A 98 -0.61 23.64 -16.81
N ILE A 99 0.36 23.10 -16.07
CA ILE A 99 1.64 23.78 -15.86
C ILE A 99 2.43 23.86 -17.17
N ALA A 100 2.50 22.78 -17.94
CA ALA A 100 3.13 22.79 -19.25
C ALA A 100 2.46 23.78 -20.21
N GLY A 101 1.12 23.84 -20.24
CA GLY A 101 0.38 24.84 -21.00
C GLY A 101 0.73 26.28 -20.57
N THR A 102 0.84 26.54 -19.27
CA THR A 102 1.25 27.85 -18.74
C THR A 102 2.65 28.22 -19.20
N VAL A 103 3.59 27.27 -19.17
CA VAL A 103 4.98 27.47 -19.61
C VAL A 103 5.07 27.67 -21.12
N LEU A 104 4.30 26.93 -21.93
CA LEU A 104 4.22 27.12 -23.39
C LEU A 104 3.74 28.53 -23.74
N VAL A 105 2.67 28.99 -23.10
CA VAL A 105 2.14 30.35 -23.33
C VAL A 105 3.13 31.39 -22.84
N ALA A 106 3.74 31.21 -21.66
CA ALA A 106 4.75 32.11 -21.12
C ALA A 106 5.97 32.23 -22.05
N HIS A 107 6.49 31.11 -22.54
CA HIS A 107 7.62 31.07 -23.48
C HIS A 107 7.29 31.77 -24.81
N SER A 108 6.06 31.60 -25.31
CA SER A 108 5.61 32.29 -26.53
C SER A 108 5.48 33.81 -26.37
N LEU A 109 5.33 34.32 -25.15
CA LEU A 109 5.30 35.77 -24.84
C LEU A 109 6.70 36.30 -24.50
N LYS A 110 7.48 35.52 -23.75
CA LYS A 110 8.81 35.85 -23.26
C LYS A 110 9.70 34.60 -23.27
N PRO A 111 10.46 34.34 -24.35
CA PRO A 111 11.26 33.10 -24.50
C PRO A 111 12.31 32.89 -23.40
N GLU A 112 12.83 33.96 -22.80
CA GLU A 112 13.82 33.88 -21.73
C GLU A 112 13.24 33.21 -20.48
N LEU A 113 11.97 33.49 -20.17
CA LEU A 113 11.26 32.89 -19.03
C LEU A 113 11.08 31.39 -19.20
N GLY A 114 10.68 30.93 -20.39
CA GLY A 114 10.57 29.50 -20.67
C GLY A 114 11.93 28.80 -20.66
N SER A 115 12.97 29.47 -21.14
CA SER A 115 14.35 28.96 -21.09
C SER A 115 14.86 28.79 -19.65
N GLU A 116 14.52 29.69 -18.73
CA GLU A 116 14.84 29.53 -17.30
C GLU A 116 14.15 28.29 -16.68
N VAL A 117 12.87 28.07 -16.99
CA VAL A 117 12.14 26.88 -16.53
C VAL A 117 12.79 25.60 -17.08
N LEU A 118 13.16 25.58 -18.37
CA LEU A 118 13.81 24.45 -19.01
C LEU A 118 15.18 24.14 -18.40
N SER A 119 16.00 25.17 -18.14
CA SER A 119 17.31 25.01 -17.49
C SER A 119 17.16 24.37 -16.11
N LYS A 120 16.24 24.88 -15.30
CA LYS A 120 16.02 24.36 -13.95
C LYS A 120 15.41 22.96 -13.96
N ALA A 121 14.51 22.67 -14.91
CA ALA A 121 13.96 21.33 -15.10
C ALA A 121 15.07 20.32 -15.47
N ALA A 122 16.03 20.71 -16.31
CA ALA A 122 17.17 19.88 -16.69
C ALA A 122 18.13 19.61 -15.53
N GLU A 123 18.43 20.62 -14.71
CA GLU A 123 19.22 20.47 -13.49
C GLU A 123 18.55 19.49 -12.51
N ALA A 124 17.24 19.64 -12.31
CA ALA A 124 16.47 18.72 -11.47
C ALA A 124 16.47 17.30 -12.06
N LEU A 125 16.27 17.15 -13.37
CA LEU A 125 16.26 15.88 -14.06
C LEU A 125 17.61 15.15 -13.93
N GLN A 126 18.73 15.85 -14.17
CA GLN A 126 20.07 15.27 -13.98
C GLN A 126 20.27 14.80 -12.54
N LYS A 127 19.92 15.65 -11.56
CA LYS A 127 20.00 15.28 -10.14
C LYS A 127 19.24 14.00 -9.83
N TYR A 128 18.01 13.86 -10.33
CA TYR A 128 17.18 12.68 -10.05
C TYR A 128 17.64 11.43 -10.79
N ILE A 129 18.21 11.56 -12.00
CA ILE A 129 18.89 10.45 -12.69
C ILE A 129 20.10 9.98 -11.87
N ASP A 130 20.93 10.91 -11.37
CA ASP A 130 22.16 10.60 -10.65
C ASP A 130 21.90 9.82 -9.34
N ILE A 131 20.74 10.05 -8.69
CA ILE A 131 20.35 9.36 -7.46
C ILE A 131 19.37 8.20 -7.68
N GLY A 132 19.02 7.86 -8.94
CA GLY A 132 18.07 6.79 -9.26
C GLY A 132 16.63 7.06 -8.79
N ALA A 133 16.21 8.32 -8.71
CA ALA A 133 14.86 8.72 -8.32
C ALA A 133 13.90 8.67 -9.52
N TRP A 134 13.57 7.45 -9.94
CA TRP A 134 12.93 7.17 -11.22
C TRP A 134 11.48 7.67 -11.34
N ARG A 135 10.76 7.88 -10.22
CA ARG A 135 9.44 8.54 -10.26
C ARG A 135 9.57 9.99 -10.69
N GLU A 136 10.47 10.73 -10.06
CA GLU A 136 10.71 12.15 -10.33
C GLU A 136 11.22 12.35 -11.75
N VAL A 137 12.11 11.46 -12.22
CA VAL A 137 12.53 11.40 -13.63
C VAL A 137 11.31 11.28 -14.55
N LYS A 138 10.41 10.31 -14.31
CA LYS A 138 9.18 10.10 -15.09
C LYS A 138 8.32 11.35 -15.16
N LEU A 139 8.11 12.04 -14.03
CA LEU A 139 7.28 13.25 -13.97
C LEU A 139 7.90 14.42 -14.75
N LEU A 140 9.20 14.64 -14.60
CA LEU A 140 9.92 15.70 -15.31
C LEU A 140 9.96 15.46 -16.81
N ILE A 141 10.23 14.24 -17.28
CA ILE A 141 10.28 13.95 -18.72
C ILE A 141 8.89 13.99 -19.37
N ARG A 142 7.80 13.70 -18.63
CA ARG A 142 6.43 13.96 -19.12
C ARG A 142 6.17 15.44 -19.32
N PHE A 143 6.56 16.26 -18.34
CA PHE A 143 6.46 17.70 -18.43
C PHE A 143 7.26 18.25 -19.61
N LEU A 144 8.53 17.85 -19.74
CA LEU A 144 9.38 18.21 -20.89
C LEU A 144 8.81 17.67 -22.21
N GLY A 145 8.18 16.50 -22.20
CA GLY A 145 7.52 15.92 -23.37
C GLY A 145 6.40 16.81 -23.91
N ILE A 146 5.57 17.42 -23.05
CA ILE A 146 4.54 18.37 -23.51
C ILE A 146 5.18 19.64 -24.12
N LEU A 147 6.39 20.02 -23.67
CA LEU A 147 7.12 21.19 -24.16
C LEU A 147 7.84 20.97 -25.50
N GLN A 148 7.61 19.84 -26.18
CA GLN A 148 8.20 19.50 -27.48
C GLN A 148 8.20 20.63 -28.54
N PRO A 149 7.15 21.48 -28.68
CA PRO A 149 7.16 22.57 -29.68
C PRO A 149 8.29 23.59 -29.49
N VAL A 150 8.82 23.71 -28.28
CA VAL A 150 9.86 24.67 -27.91
C VAL A 150 11.25 24.19 -28.35
N TYR A 151 11.42 22.91 -28.71
CA TYR A 151 12.73 22.35 -29.00
C TYR A 151 13.12 22.42 -30.48
N GLU A 152 14.42 22.54 -30.72
CA GLU A 152 15.05 22.27 -32.01
C GLU A 152 15.23 20.76 -32.24
N GLY A 153 15.21 20.34 -33.51
CA GLY A 153 15.48 18.95 -33.90
C GLY A 153 14.49 17.94 -33.31
N ASP A 154 15.03 16.82 -32.81
CA ASP A 154 14.25 15.70 -32.26
C ASP A 154 13.80 15.92 -30.80
N GLY A 155 14.15 17.03 -30.16
CA GLY A 155 13.70 17.36 -28.80
C GLY A 155 14.07 16.29 -27.78
N ILE A 156 13.06 15.72 -27.10
CA ILE A 156 13.25 14.74 -26.01
C ILE A 156 13.64 13.33 -26.47
N PHE A 157 13.39 12.95 -27.74
CA PHE A 157 13.57 11.57 -28.22
C PHE A 157 14.99 11.00 -28.02
N PRO A 158 16.09 11.76 -28.23
CA PRO A 158 17.44 11.26 -27.95
C PRO A 158 17.64 10.79 -26.50
N LEU A 159 17.05 11.49 -25.52
CA LEU A 159 17.09 11.06 -24.12
C LEU A 159 16.29 9.77 -23.90
N LEU A 160 15.12 9.64 -24.52
CA LEU A 160 14.31 8.41 -24.42
C LEU A 160 15.03 7.21 -25.05
N GLU A 161 15.74 7.41 -26.16
CA GLU A 161 16.58 6.41 -26.80
C GLU A 161 17.78 6.01 -25.93
N GLU A 162 18.40 6.97 -25.23
CA GLU A 162 19.48 6.68 -24.27
C GLU A 162 18.96 5.86 -23.07
N LEU A 163 17.79 6.22 -22.50
CA LEU A 163 17.15 5.44 -21.45
C LEU A 163 16.82 4.01 -21.92
N PHE A 164 16.35 3.86 -23.17
CA PHE A 164 16.09 2.54 -23.75
C PHE A 164 17.39 1.73 -23.91
N ALA A 165 18.46 2.35 -24.38
CA ALA A 165 19.77 1.69 -24.49
C ALA A 165 20.26 1.16 -23.13
N ARG A 166 20.09 1.94 -22.06
CA ARG A 166 20.41 1.49 -20.69
C ARG A 166 19.53 0.34 -20.24
N ALA A 167 18.23 0.38 -20.56
CA ALA A 167 17.33 -0.72 -20.26
C ALA A 167 17.77 -2.03 -20.95
N VAL A 168 18.20 -1.94 -22.21
CA VAL A 168 18.74 -3.10 -22.95
C VAL A 168 20.04 -3.61 -22.32
N ASP A 169 20.97 -2.72 -21.96
CA ASP A 169 22.22 -3.09 -21.28
C ASP A 169 21.94 -3.88 -20.00
N LEU A 170 21.00 -3.41 -19.17
CA LEU A 170 20.59 -4.07 -17.93
C LEU A 170 19.93 -5.43 -18.17
N GLN A 171 18.95 -5.51 -19.07
CA GLN A 171 18.26 -6.76 -19.40
C GLN A 171 19.18 -7.80 -20.05
N THR A 172 20.21 -7.35 -20.76
CA THR A 172 21.23 -8.23 -21.35
C THR A 172 22.18 -8.76 -20.28
N ALA A 173 22.50 -7.95 -19.27
CA ALA A 173 23.34 -8.35 -18.14
C ALA A 173 22.61 -9.32 -17.19
N SER A 174 21.32 -9.08 -16.93
CA SER A 174 20.45 -9.96 -16.16
C SER A 174 19.02 -9.86 -16.66
N SER A 175 18.43 -10.99 -17.06
CA SER A 175 17.02 -11.08 -17.45
C SER A 175 16.05 -10.88 -16.28
N GLU A 176 16.56 -10.87 -15.05
CA GLU A 176 15.79 -10.63 -13.82
C GLU A 176 15.89 -9.17 -13.33
N ASP A 177 16.57 -8.30 -14.08
CA ASP A 177 16.75 -6.90 -13.70
C ASP A 177 15.41 -6.13 -13.74
N LEU A 178 15.08 -5.46 -12.63
CA LEU A 178 13.81 -4.76 -12.49
C LEU A 178 13.89 -3.30 -12.93
N LEU A 179 15.10 -2.73 -12.95
CA LEU A 179 15.31 -1.34 -13.37
C LEU A 179 15.13 -1.19 -14.87
N GLY A 180 15.59 -2.14 -15.69
CA GLY A 180 15.36 -2.13 -17.14
C GLY A 180 13.87 -2.13 -17.49
N LEU A 181 13.05 -2.89 -16.75
CA LEU A 181 11.59 -2.86 -16.90
C LEU A 181 11.01 -1.50 -16.50
N GLU A 182 11.48 -0.90 -15.41
CA GLU A 182 11.04 0.42 -14.95
C GLU A 182 11.39 1.52 -15.96
N LEU A 183 12.58 1.50 -16.55
CA LEU A 183 12.99 2.46 -17.59
C LEU A 183 12.09 2.37 -18.83
N VAL A 184 11.76 1.17 -19.27
CA VAL A 184 10.81 0.97 -20.39
C VAL A 184 9.42 1.48 -20.03
N LYS A 185 8.93 1.19 -18.81
CA LYS A 185 7.64 1.71 -18.30
C LYS A 185 7.63 3.25 -18.30
N ILE A 186 8.73 3.89 -17.88
CA ILE A 186 8.89 5.34 -17.88
C ILE A 186 8.81 5.90 -19.31
N ILE A 187 9.47 5.28 -20.28
CA ILE A 187 9.39 5.66 -21.70
C ILE A 187 7.95 5.54 -22.22
N GLN A 188 7.31 4.40 -21.99
CA GLN A 188 5.92 4.13 -22.39
C GLN A 188 4.95 5.18 -21.84
N PHE A 189 5.12 5.59 -20.59
CA PHE A 189 4.31 6.65 -20.00
C PHE A 189 4.66 8.06 -20.46
N THR A 190 5.81 8.27 -21.10
CA THR A 190 6.25 9.58 -21.58
C THR A 190 5.75 9.84 -22.99
N ILE A 191 5.74 8.82 -23.85
CA ILE A 191 5.30 8.93 -25.26
C ILE A 191 3.93 9.63 -25.39
N PRO A 192 2.87 9.26 -24.63
CA PRO A 192 1.58 9.94 -24.68
C PRO A 192 1.68 11.44 -24.41
N TYR A 193 2.54 11.87 -23.50
CA TYR A 193 2.69 13.28 -23.15
C TYR A 193 3.46 14.06 -24.23
N VAL A 194 4.38 13.41 -24.94
CA VAL A 194 5.02 13.98 -26.14
C VAL A 194 4.01 14.13 -27.27
N MET A 195 3.21 13.10 -27.53
CA MET A 195 2.18 13.11 -28.58
C MET A 195 0.95 13.97 -28.22
N LEU A 196 0.76 14.27 -26.93
CA LEU A 196 -0.23 15.25 -26.47
C LEU A 196 0.14 16.67 -26.90
N SER A 197 1.44 16.98 -27.00
CA SER A 197 1.97 18.32 -27.24
C SER A 197 1.39 18.97 -28.51
N PRO A 198 1.47 20.30 -28.65
CA PRO A 198 1.11 20.98 -29.91
C PRO A 198 2.00 20.64 -31.11
N ALA A 199 3.10 19.91 -30.92
CA ALA A 199 4.07 19.66 -31.98
C ALA A 199 3.59 18.54 -32.92
N THR A 200 3.85 18.70 -34.22
CA THR A 200 3.46 17.73 -35.26
C THR A 200 4.69 17.08 -35.89
N GLY A 201 4.53 15.88 -36.45
CA GLY A 201 5.60 15.21 -37.22
C GLY A 201 6.54 14.33 -36.40
N PHE A 202 6.13 13.95 -35.18
CA PHE A 202 6.87 13.05 -34.29
C PHE A 202 6.28 11.64 -34.22
N GLU A 203 5.25 11.35 -35.02
CA GLU A 203 4.54 10.06 -35.04
C GLU A 203 5.47 8.91 -35.44
N ALA A 204 6.40 9.15 -36.37
CA ALA A 204 7.36 8.16 -36.83
C ALA A 204 8.39 7.81 -35.73
N GLN A 205 8.91 8.83 -35.04
CA GLN A 205 9.83 8.64 -33.91
C GLN A 205 9.14 7.90 -32.75
N ALA A 206 7.91 8.30 -32.41
CA ALA A 206 7.11 7.62 -31.39
C ALA A 206 6.86 6.15 -31.75
N SER A 207 6.51 5.86 -33.01
CA SER A 207 6.29 4.49 -33.48
C SER A 207 7.57 3.66 -33.45
N ALA A 208 8.71 4.21 -33.90
CA ALA A 208 10.00 3.53 -33.88
C ALA A 208 10.46 3.19 -32.46
N LEU A 209 10.25 4.11 -31.51
CA LEU A 209 10.57 3.87 -30.10
C LEU A 209 9.62 2.83 -29.49
N LEU A 210 8.33 2.86 -29.85
CA LEU A 210 7.34 1.88 -29.39
C LEU A 210 7.62 0.47 -29.91
N GLU A 211 8.12 0.31 -31.13
CA GLU A 211 8.61 -0.98 -31.66
C GLU A 211 9.81 -1.50 -30.87
N LYS A 212 10.71 -0.61 -30.44
CA LYS A 212 11.87 -0.98 -29.60
C LYS A 212 11.44 -1.43 -28.20
N THR A 213 10.53 -0.70 -27.55
CA THR A 213 10.06 -1.05 -26.19
C THR A 213 9.33 -2.39 -26.15
N ASP A 214 8.71 -2.80 -27.25
CA ASP A 214 8.01 -4.09 -27.36
C ASP A 214 8.91 -5.30 -27.06
N ILE A 215 10.19 -5.22 -27.42
CA ILE A 215 11.17 -6.29 -27.19
C ILE A 215 11.25 -6.66 -25.71
N ILE A 216 11.26 -5.66 -24.83
CA ILE A 216 11.32 -5.85 -23.38
C ILE A 216 9.92 -6.06 -22.80
N ALA A 217 8.94 -5.24 -23.21
CA ALA A 217 7.59 -5.25 -22.67
C ALA A 217 6.82 -6.56 -22.92
N SER A 218 7.10 -7.25 -24.03
CA SER A 218 6.46 -8.52 -24.40
C SER A 218 7.18 -9.75 -23.84
N THR A 219 8.33 -9.58 -23.18
CA THR A 219 9.07 -10.69 -22.56
C THR A 219 8.49 -10.99 -21.16
N PRO A 220 7.98 -12.21 -20.89
CA PRO A 220 7.48 -12.58 -19.57
C PRO A 220 8.60 -12.56 -18.52
N HIS A 221 8.35 -11.91 -17.39
CA HIS A 221 9.30 -11.85 -16.28
C HIS A 221 8.89 -12.81 -15.16
N ALA A 222 9.84 -13.60 -14.63
CA ALA A 222 9.58 -14.66 -13.66
C ALA A 222 8.87 -14.17 -12.38
N LEU A 223 9.18 -12.94 -11.92
CA LEU A 223 8.55 -12.37 -10.73
C LEU A 223 7.09 -11.91 -10.93
N VAL A 224 6.58 -11.81 -12.17
CA VAL A 224 5.19 -11.40 -12.44
C VAL A 224 4.20 -12.40 -11.85
N ASP A 225 4.48 -13.70 -11.96
CA ASP A 225 3.60 -14.75 -11.43
C ASP A 225 3.45 -14.70 -9.90
N LEU A 226 4.51 -14.24 -9.22
CA LEU A 226 4.51 -14.08 -7.77
C LEU A 226 3.58 -12.94 -7.34
N VAL A 227 3.48 -11.87 -8.12
CA VAL A 227 2.72 -10.65 -7.78
C VAL A 227 1.30 -10.63 -8.36
N ASN A 228 0.90 -11.67 -9.10
CA ASN A 228 -0.46 -11.81 -9.61
C ASN A 228 -1.49 -11.77 -8.46
N THR A 229 -2.50 -10.91 -8.58
CA THR A 229 -3.50 -10.64 -7.52
C THR A 229 -4.50 -11.77 -7.30
N PHE A 230 -4.79 -12.53 -8.35
CA PHE A 230 -5.62 -13.73 -8.32
C PHE A 230 -4.79 -14.95 -8.70
N SER A 231 -5.20 -16.14 -8.26
CA SER A 231 -4.54 -17.41 -8.57
C SER A 231 -4.72 -17.74 -10.05
N PRO A 232 -3.65 -17.78 -10.86
CA PRO A 232 -3.77 -18.14 -12.27
C PRO A 232 -4.26 -19.58 -12.47
N GLU A 233 -3.97 -20.49 -11.54
CA GLU A 233 -4.45 -21.88 -11.61
C GLU A 233 -5.97 -21.98 -11.45
N GLU A 234 -6.56 -21.07 -10.67
CA GLU A 234 -7.99 -21.10 -10.33
C GLU A 234 -8.80 -20.14 -11.21
N ASN A 235 -8.18 -19.05 -11.68
CA ASN A 235 -8.81 -18.05 -12.52
C ASN A 235 -7.80 -17.33 -13.43
N GLN A 236 -7.51 -17.95 -14.58
CA GLN A 236 -6.61 -17.37 -15.61
C GLN A 236 -7.12 -16.05 -16.17
N GLU A 237 -8.45 -15.89 -16.30
CA GLU A 237 -9.06 -14.66 -16.84
C GLU A 237 -8.95 -13.47 -15.88
N ALA A 238 -8.89 -13.74 -14.56
CA ALA A 238 -8.68 -12.71 -13.54
C ALA A 238 -7.20 -12.42 -13.25
N ALA A 239 -6.27 -13.26 -13.71
CA ALA A 239 -4.84 -12.98 -13.60
C ALA A 239 -4.52 -11.74 -14.46
N GLY A 240 -4.29 -10.60 -13.79
CA GLY A 240 -4.08 -9.33 -14.47
C GLY A 240 -2.84 -9.35 -15.37
N GLN A 241 -2.87 -8.56 -16.44
CA GLN A 241 -1.70 -8.36 -17.28
C GLN A 241 -0.66 -7.50 -16.55
N SER A 242 0.62 -7.72 -16.84
CA SER A 242 1.67 -6.81 -16.37
C SER A 242 1.43 -5.41 -16.93
N VAL A 243 1.61 -4.38 -16.10
CA VAL A 243 1.34 -2.99 -16.50
C VAL A 243 2.15 -2.59 -17.72
N ILE A 244 3.40 -3.06 -17.83
CA ILE A 244 4.29 -2.78 -18.97
C ILE A 244 3.78 -3.38 -20.30
N SER A 245 3.25 -4.61 -20.27
CA SER A 245 2.70 -5.28 -21.46
C SER A 245 1.34 -4.71 -21.84
N LEU A 246 0.52 -4.41 -20.82
CA LEU A 246 -0.76 -3.72 -20.98
C LEU A 246 -0.56 -2.36 -21.67
N MET A 247 0.36 -1.55 -21.14
CA MET A 247 0.66 -0.22 -21.68
C MET A 247 1.23 -0.30 -23.10
N GLN A 248 2.09 -1.28 -23.39
CA GLN A 248 2.60 -1.53 -24.74
C GLN A 248 1.45 -1.73 -25.75
N THR A 249 0.51 -2.61 -25.42
CA THR A 249 -0.64 -2.94 -26.29
C THR A 249 -1.56 -1.73 -26.47
N GLN A 250 -1.83 -0.99 -25.39
CA GLN A 250 -2.65 0.21 -25.41
C GLN A 250 -2.02 1.32 -26.26
N LEU A 251 -0.71 1.55 -26.14
CA LEU A 251 0.04 2.52 -26.93
C LEU A 251 0.01 2.18 -28.42
N GLN A 252 0.18 0.92 -28.78
CA GLN A 252 0.11 0.49 -30.18
C GLN A 252 -1.28 0.74 -30.78
N ARG A 253 -2.33 0.48 -29.99
CA ARG A 253 -3.71 0.79 -30.39
C ARG A 253 -3.94 2.29 -30.55
N GLU A 254 -3.47 3.09 -29.60
CA GLU A 254 -3.59 4.55 -29.61
C GLU A 254 -2.83 5.19 -30.78
N ALA A 255 -1.63 4.67 -31.09
CA ALA A 255 -0.84 5.07 -32.25
C ALA A 255 -1.60 4.83 -33.56
N ASN A 256 -2.27 3.68 -33.70
CA ASN A 256 -3.10 3.36 -34.86
C ASN A 256 -4.35 4.25 -34.97
N GLN A 257 -4.78 4.88 -33.88
CA GLN A 257 -5.89 5.83 -33.84
C GLN A 257 -5.44 7.29 -33.98
N GLY A 258 -4.14 7.53 -34.21
CA GLY A 258 -3.59 8.87 -34.45
C GLY A 258 -3.38 9.69 -33.17
N TRP A 259 -3.15 9.05 -32.03
CA TRP A 259 -2.83 9.72 -30.75
C TRP A 259 -3.88 10.73 -30.30
N GLU A 260 -5.16 10.31 -30.31
CA GLU A 260 -6.27 11.16 -29.90
C GLU A 260 -6.12 11.59 -28.43
N LEU A 261 -5.75 10.64 -27.56
CA LEU A 261 -5.48 10.81 -26.14
C LEU A 261 -6.63 11.50 -25.41
N LYS A 262 -7.86 10.98 -25.63
CA LYS A 262 -9.13 11.60 -25.24
C LYS A 262 -9.18 12.08 -23.79
N CYS A 263 -8.61 11.32 -22.86
CA CYS A 263 -8.67 11.64 -21.43
C CYS A 263 -7.77 12.81 -21.02
N LEU A 264 -6.67 13.08 -21.75
CA LEU A 264 -5.69 14.08 -21.35
C LEU A 264 -6.09 15.49 -21.81
N PRO A 265 -6.09 16.49 -20.91
CA PRO A 265 -6.48 17.85 -21.27
C PRO A 265 -5.41 18.54 -22.11
N ARG A 266 -5.82 19.44 -23.00
CA ARG A 266 -4.93 20.26 -23.84
C ARG A 266 -5.20 21.75 -23.60
N PRO A 267 -4.83 22.28 -22.42
CA PRO A 267 -5.26 23.60 -21.96
C PRO A 267 -4.73 24.78 -22.79
N TRP A 268 -3.78 24.53 -23.70
CA TRP A 268 -3.29 25.51 -24.68
C TRP A 268 -4.17 25.65 -25.93
N LYS A 269 -5.07 24.70 -26.24
CA LYS A 269 -5.83 24.71 -27.51
C LYS A 269 -6.78 25.90 -27.66
N ASP A 270 -7.39 26.36 -26.56
CA ASP A 270 -8.32 27.48 -26.58
C ASP A 270 -7.64 28.83 -26.34
N VAL A 271 -6.31 28.85 -26.19
CA VAL A 271 -5.56 30.10 -26.00
C VAL A 271 -5.57 30.88 -27.30
N ARG A 272 -6.05 32.12 -27.24
CA ARG A 272 -6.14 33.02 -28.39
C ARG A 272 -4.95 33.96 -28.48
N ASP A 273 -4.58 34.29 -29.70
CA ASP A 273 -3.65 35.37 -29.98
C ASP A 273 -4.26 36.72 -29.61
N ALA A 274 -3.47 37.59 -28.95
CA ALA A 274 -3.94 38.88 -28.47
C ALA A 274 -4.14 39.89 -29.61
N GLU A 275 -3.49 39.71 -30.76
CA GLU A 275 -3.55 40.63 -31.90
C GLU A 275 -4.62 40.23 -32.93
N THR A 276 -4.79 38.92 -33.17
CA THR A 276 -5.68 38.42 -34.23
C THR A 276 -6.99 37.80 -33.72
N ASP A 277 -7.11 37.52 -32.41
CA ASP A 277 -8.23 36.77 -31.80
C ASP A 277 -8.42 35.36 -32.39
N GLU A 278 -7.41 34.85 -33.10
CA GLU A 278 -7.36 33.48 -33.65
C GLU A 278 -6.70 32.51 -32.65
N PRO A 279 -6.93 31.18 -32.77
CA PRO A 279 -6.24 30.19 -31.96
C PRO A 279 -4.71 30.32 -32.11
N LYS A 280 -3.99 30.38 -31.00
CA LYS A 280 -2.54 30.59 -31.01
C LYS A 280 -1.84 29.36 -31.60
N SER A 281 -1.11 29.56 -32.69
CA SER A 281 -0.22 28.52 -33.24
C SER A 281 1.08 28.48 -32.45
N PHE A 282 1.46 27.29 -32.00
CA PHE A 282 2.74 27.06 -31.32
C PHE A 282 3.86 26.62 -32.28
N GLU A 283 3.59 26.57 -33.60
CA GLU A 283 4.60 26.25 -34.62
C GLU A 283 5.61 27.39 -34.85
N SER A 284 5.21 28.65 -34.57
CA SER A 284 6.03 29.85 -34.79
C SER A 284 6.79 30.32 -33.54
N VAL A 285 6.89 29.46 -32.53
CA VAL A 285 7.55 29.77 -31.26
C VAL A 285 9.07 29.74 -31.41
N THR A 286 9.78 30.62 -30.68
CA THR A 286 11.25 30.61 -30.62
C THR A 286 11.74 29.26 -30.11
N LYS A 287 12.46 28.54 -30.98
CA LYS A 287 13.03 27.24 -30.64
C LYS A 287 14.33 27.39 -29.86
N VAL A 288 14.58 26.46 -28.95
CA VAL A 288 15.82 26.34 -28.17
C VAL A 288 16.33 24.90 -28.24
N PRO A 289 17.65 24.66 -28.12
CA PRO A 289 18.17 23.30 -28.04
C PRO A 289 17.60 22.58 -26.82
N PHE A 290 17.37 21.27 -26.96
CA PHE A 290 17.02 20.45 -25.81
C PHE A 290 18.18 20.46 -24.78
N PRO A 291 17.91 20.60 -23.47
CA PRO A 291 18.95 20.65 -22.45
C PRO A 291 19.83 19.39 -22.45
N THR A 292 21.14 19.56 -22.25
CA THR A 292 22.06 18.42 -22.16
C THR A 292 21.83 17.66 -20.86
N VAL A 293 21.35 16.42 -20.97
CA VAL A 293 21.14 15.48 -19.86
C VAL A 293 21.96 14.23 -20.17
N THR A 294 22.69 13.70 -19.20
CA THR A 294 23.53 12.50 -19.35
C THR A 294 22.94 11.36 -18.54
N VAL A 295 22.77 10.19 -19.16
CA VAL A 295 22.31 8.97 -18.45
C VAL A 295 23.53 8.10 -18.08
N PRO A 296 23.83 7.92 -16.78
CA PRO A 296 24.98 7.13 -16.34
C PRO A 296 25.01 5.70 -16.90
N ASN A 297 26.21 5.12 -16.99
CA ASN A 297 26.41 3.70 -17.30
C ASN A 297 27.42 3.08 -16.32
N PRO A 298 27.00 2.18 -15.42
CA PRO A 298 25.62 1.72 -15.21
C PRO A 298 24.75 2.81 -14.58
N VAL A 299 23.43 2.71 -14.79
CA VAL A 299 22.44 3.53 -14.08
C VAL A 299 22.32 3.07 -12.62
N LEU A 300 22.01 4.00 -11.72
CA LEU A 300 21.89 3.71 -10.29
C LEU A 300 20.50 3.13 -9.96
N ASN A 301 20.47 2.07 -9.14
CA ASN A 301 19.24 1.67 -8.45
C ASN A 301 18.87 2.72 -7.39
N GLY A 302 17.61 3.15 -7.41
CA GLY A 302 17.08 4.09 -6.43
C GLY A 302 16.80 3.43 -5.07
N ALA A 303 16.49 4.27 -4.07
CA ALA A 303 16.10 3.79 -2.74
C ALA A 303 14.73 3.08 -2.72
N ARG A 304 13.88 3.33 -3.73
CA ARG A 304 12.57 2.69 -3.86
C ARG A 304 12.73 1.29 -4.46
N PRO A 305 12.30 0.23 -3.77
CA PRO A 305 12.34 -1.12 -4.34
C PRO A 305 11.42 -1.20 -5.56
N LEU A 306 11.89 -1.84 -6.62
CA LEU A 306 11.14 -2.05 -7.85
C LEU A 306 10.64 -3.49 -7.88
N PHE A 307 9.41 -3.69 -8.36
CA PHE A 307 8.83 -5.00 -8.64
C PHE A 307 7.92 -4.88 -9.86
N PRO A 308 7.72 -5.96 -10.62
CA PRO A 308 6.71 -5.95 -11.66
C PRO A 308 5.34 -5.62 -11.07
N GLU A 309 4.56 -4.82 -11.80
CA GLU A 309 3.22 -4.44 -11.40
C GLU A 309 2.20 -5.15 -12.27
N VAL A 310 1.11 -5.61 -11.65
CA VAL A 310 -0.02 -6.24 -12.33
C VAL A 310 -1.23 -5.31 -12.21
N TYR A 311 -1.93 -5.09 -13.32
CA TYR A 311 -3.11 -4.24 -13.32
C TYR A 311 -4.26 -4.90 -12.55
N LEU A 312 -4.80 -4.20 -11.56
CA LEU A 312 -5.96 -4.61 -10.78
C LEU A 312 -7.07 -3.58 -10.93
N SER A 313 -8.30 -4.07 -11.15
CA SER A 313 -9.50 -3.28 -10.97
C SER A 313 -10.52 -4.02 -10.11
N VAL A 314 -11.07 -3.34 -9.11
CA VAL A 314 -12.19 -3.83 -8.27
C VAL A 314 -13.57 -3.58 -8.91
N TYR A 315 -13.57 -3.03 -10.13
CA TYR A 315 -14.76 -2.83 -10.97
C TYR A 315 -14.72 -3.66 -12.25
N ALA A 316 -13.81 -4.63 -12.34
CA ALA A 316 -13.75 -5.55 -13.47
C ALA A 316 -15.04 -6.39 -13.59
N ASN A 317 -15.37 -6.79 -14.82
CA ASN A 317 -16.48 -7.70 -15.14
C ASN A 317 -17.86 -7.22 -14.67
N GLN A 318 -18.07 -5.91 -14.56
CA GLN A 318 -19.39 -5.34 -14.32
C GLN A 318 -20.22 -5.31 -15.61
N GLU A 319 -21.55 -5.33 -15.47
CA GLU A 319 -22.45 -5.23 -16.63
C GLU A 319 -22.32 -3.90 -17.38
N VAL A 320 -21.84 -2.86 -16.71
CA VAL A 320 -21.68 -1.52 -17.25
C VAL A 320 -20.29 -1.01 -16.87
N ASP A 321 -19.53 -0.56 -17.86
CA ASP A 321 -18.20 0.00 -17.65
C ASP A 321 -18.29 1.34 -16.92
N THR A 322 -17.88 1.37 -15.65
CA THR A 322 -17.80 2.60 -14.86
C THR A 322 -16.37 3.11 -14.69
N VAL A 323 -15.39 2.30 -15.08
CA VAL A 323 -13.97 2.62 -15.17
C VAL A 323 -13.49 2.32 -16.60
N PRO A 324 -12.38 2.93 -17.06
CA PRO A 324 -11.84 2.62 -18.38
C PRO A 324 -11.44 1.15 -18.49
N SER A 325 -11.79 0.53 -19.62
CA SER A 325 -11.39 -0.84 -19.94
C SER A 325 -9.86 -0.95 -20.05
N THR A 326 -9.30 -2.12 -19.76
CA THR A 326 -7.89 -2.44 -20.02
C THR A 326 -7.51 -2.35 -21.50
N THR A 327 -8.47 -2.28 -22.42
CA THR A 327 -8.18 -2.06 -23.83
C THR A 327 -8.03 -0.58 -24.22
N ASP A 328 -8.38 0.34 -23.31
CA ASP A 328 -8.30 1.79 -23.47
C ASP A 328 -7.10 2.33 -22.67
N ILE A 329 -6.24 3.13 -23.32
CA ILE A 329 -5.05 3.73 -22.70
C ILE A 329 -5.38 4.63 -21.50
N SER A 330 -6.59 5.18 -21.46
CA SER A 330 -7.11 5.98 -20.35
C SER A 330 -7.05 5.22 -19.02
N SER A 331 -7.19 3.89 -19.05
CA SER A 331 -7.07 3.03 -17.85
C SER A 331 -5.71 3.14 -17.18
N SER A 332 -4.63 3.22 -17.97
CA SER A 332 -3.25 3.30 -17.48
C SER A 332 -2.84 4.73 -17.18
N LEU A 333 -3.16 5.68 -18.05
CA LEU A 333 -2.78 7.10 -17.88
C LEU A 333 -3.44 7.73 -16.65
N ILE A 334 -4.74 7.50 -16.47
CA ILE A 334 -5.46 8.02 -15.30
C ILE A 334 -4.97 7.31 -14.03
N ARG A 335 -4.80 5.98 -14.07
CA ARG A 335 -4.32 5.21 -12.92
C ARG A 335 -2.96 5.71 -12.45
N ASP A 336 -2.01 5.88 -13.35
CA ASP A 336 -0.66 6.27 -13.02
C ASP A 336 -0.61 7.67 -12.37
N ALA A 337 -1.31 8.66 -12.93
CA ALA A 337 -1.36 10.01 -12.35
C ALA A 337 -1.98 10.02 -10.94
N LEU A 338 -3.01 9.18 -10.70
CA LEU A 338 -3.61 9.04 -9.37
C LEU A 338 -2.69 8.32 -8.40
N VAL A 339 -2.02 7.24 -8.82
CA VAL A 339 -1.09 6.48 -7.98
C VAL A 339 0.06 7.37 -7.53
N ASP A 340 0.68 8.13 -8.44
CA ASP A 340 1.74 9.07 -8.08
C ASP A 340 1.19 10.13 -7.10
N THR A 341 -0.01 10.68 -7.33
CA THR A 341 -0.63 11.63 -6.38
C THR A 341 -0.86 11.01 -5.00
N ILE A 342 -1.38 9.78 -4.94
CA ILE A 342 -1.64 9.05 -3.69
C ILE A 342 -0.34 8.85 -2.92
N ASN A 343 0.75 8.50 -3.60
CA ASN A 343 2.00 8.14 -2.95
C ASN A 343 2.90 9.33 -2.65
N LEU A 344 2.82 10.43 -3.42
CA LEU A 344 3.58 11.66 -3.17
C LEU A 344 2.99 12.52 -2.04
N LEU A 345 1.67 12.47 -1.86
CA LEU A 345 0.96 13.26 -0.84
C LEU A 345 0.61 12.43 0.42
N ASP A 346 1.37 11.36 0.69
CA ASP A 346 1.11 10.44 1.80
C ASP A 346 1.11 11.11 3.18
N PHE A 347 1.92 12.16 3.31
CA PHE A 347 1.97 13.02 4.50
C PHE A 347 0.65 13.76 4.80
N ASN A 348 -0.26 13.90 3.82
CA ASN A 348 -1.51 14.64 3.98
C ASN A 348 -2.71 13.97 3.32
N ARG A 349 -3.24 12.93 3.97
CA ARG A 349 -4.43 12.18 3.55
C ARG A 349 -5.66 13.03 3.20
N VAL A 350 -5.84 14.21 3.80
CA VAL A 350 -6.99 15.08 3.53
C VAL A 350 -6.84 15.77 2.18
N ALA A 351 -5.64 16.27 1.88
CA ALA A 351 -5.32 16.81 0.57
C ALA A 351 -5.42 15.73 -0.51
N THR A 352 -4.83 14.55 -0.28
CA THR A 352 -4.94 13.40 -1.20
C THR A 352 -6.39 13.07 -1.50
N ALA A 353 -7.23 12.91 -0.47
CA ALA A 353 -8.64 12.61 -0.65
C ALA A 353 -9.37 13.70 -1.44
N LYS A 354 -9.07 14.99 -1.18
CA LYS A 354 -9.64 16.08 -1.96
C LYS A 354 -9.27 15.97 -3.46
N PHE A 355 -8.00 15.77 -3.77
CA PHE A 355 -7.53 15.60 -5.15
C PHE A 355 -8.19 14.42 -5.86
N LEU A 356 -8.36 13.29 -5.17
CA LEU A 356 -9.05 12.11 -5.72
C LEU A 356 -10.53 12.38 -6.00
N ILE A 357 -11.21 13.15 -5.15
CA ILE A 357 -12.62 13.52 -5.34
C ILE A 357 -12.79 14.56 -6.44
N ASP A 358 -11.79 15.41 -6.62
CA ASP A 358 -11.73 16.45 -7.65
C ASP A 358 -11.12 15.98 -8.97
N ILE A 359 -10.99 14.66 -9.18
CA ILE A 359 -10.37 14.06 -10.37
C ILE A 359 -10.94 14.60 -11.69
N ASP A 360 -12.24 14.86 -11.75
CA ASP A 360 -12.92 15.36 -12.95
C ASP A 360 -12.45 16.75 -13.40
N CYS A 361 -11.76 17.51 -12.54
CA CYS A 361 -11.18 18.80 -12.89
C CYS A 361 -9.82 18.68 -13.63
N TYR A 362 -9.13 17.54 -13.51
CA TYR A 362 -7.75 17.39 -14.04
C TYR A 362 -7.68 16.67 -15.38
N PHE A 363 -8.79 16.16 -15.88
CA PHE A 363 -8.89 15.43 -17.15
C PHE A 363 -9.88 16.12 -18.10
N THR A 364 -9.91 15.70 -19.37
CA THR A 364 -10.82 16.28 -20.37
C THR A 364 -12.29 16.20 -19.89
N THR A 365 -13.07 17.25 -20.12
CA THR A 365 -14.45 17.40 -19.58
C THR A 365 -15.43 16.30 -19.97
N THR A 366 -15.16 15.56 -21.04
CA THR A 366 -15.97 14.42 -21.52
C THR A 366 -15.55 13.08 -20.92
N THR A 367 -14.46 13.03 -20.15
CA THR A 367 -13.92 11.80 -19.54
C THR A 367 -14.85 11.23 -18.48
N PHE A 368 -15.50 12.11 -17.70
CA PHE A 368 -16.26 11.71 -16.52
C PHE A 368 -17.70 12.22 -16.56
N VAL A 369 -18.61 11.41 -16.00
CA VAL A 369 -19.95 11.88 -15.64
C VAL A 369 -19.88 12.79 -14.42
N LYS A 370 -20.95 13.53 -14.17
CA LYS A 370 -21.09 14.28 -12.92
C LYS A 370 -20.95 13.34 -11.71
N ARG A 371 -20.22 13.80 -10.70
CA ARG A 371 -20.02 13.08 -9.42
C ARG A 371 -21.37 12.64 -8.83
N ALA A 372 -21.39 11.47 -8.20
CA ALA A 372 -22.59 10.88 -7.59
C ALA A 372 -23.74 10.55 -8.57
N THR A 373 -23.46 10.44 -9.87
CA THR A 373 -24.45 9.93 -10.83
C THR A 373 -24.82 8.49 -10.46
N PRO A 374 -26.10 8.15 -10.24
CA PRO A 374 -26.51 6.79 -9.88
C PRO A 374 -26.05 5.74 -10.91
N PHE A 375 -25.65 4.55 -10.44
CA PHE A 375 -25.15 3.48 -11.30
C PHE A 375 -26.14 3.10 -12.42
N ASP A 376 -27.44 3.03 -12.13
CA ASP A 376 -28.46 2.66 -13.12
C ASP A 376 -28.52 3.62 -14.31
N ARG A 377 -28.17 4.90 -14.10
CA ARG A 377 -28.12 5.91 -15.18
C ARG A 377 -26.94 5.72 -16.12
N MET A 378 -25.92 4.96 -15.73
CA MET A 378 -24.80 4.65 -16.62
C MET A 378 -25.26 3.84 -17.83
N ARG A 379 -26.27 2.98 -17.67
CA ARG A 379 -26.87 2.21 -18.78
C ARG A 379 -27.51 3.09 -19.84
N GLU A 380 -28.09 4.23 -19.43
CA GLU A 380 -28.74 5.19 -20.32
C GLU A 380 -27.72 6.02 -21.12
N LEU A 381 -26.48 6.11 -20.61
CA LEU A 381 -25.37 6.85 -21.22
C LEU A 381 -24.49 5.96 -22.10
N ALA A 382 -24.81 4.67 -22.24
CA ALA A 382 -24.08 3.74 -23.10
C ALA A 382 -24.25 4.13 -24.58
N GLY A 383 -23.20 4.71 -25.16
CA GLY A 383 -23.10 5.15 -26.55
C GLY A 383 -21.67 4.94 -27.09
N GLU A 384 -21.27 5.63 -28.16
CA GLU A 384 -19.93 5.47 -28.76
C GLU A 384 -18.77 6.00 -27.88
N VAL A 385 -19.05 6.95 -26.98
CA VAL A 385 -18.09 7.46 -25.98
C VAL A 385 -18.77 7.43 -24.63
N GLN A 386 -18.45 6.42 -23.82
CA GLN A 386 -19.03 6.27 -22.49
C GLN A 386 -18.15 6.98 -21.44
N PRO A 387 -18.61 8.08 -20.84
CA PRO A 387 -17.91 8.70 -19.74
C PRO A 387 -17.90 7.79 -18.50
N TRP A 388 -16.85 7.87 -17.69
CA TRP A 388 -16.67 7.03 -16.51
C TRP A 388 -17.13 7.71 -15.23
N LYS A 389 -17.25 6.94 -14.15
CA LYS A 389 -17.58 7.48 -12.82
C LYS A 389 -16.28 7.93 -12.13
N PRO A 390 -16.13 9.23 -11.80
CA PRO A 390 -14.89 9.73 -11.19
C PRO A 390 -14.62 9.06 -9.83
N GLU A 391 -15.67 8.85 -9.02
CA GLU A 391 -15.55 8.16 -7.74
C GLU A 391 -15.06 6.71 -7.85
N ASP A 392 -15.44 5.99 -8.91
CA ASP A 392 -15.03 4.59 -9.09
C ASP A 392 -13.55 4.53 -9.47
N VAL A 393 -13.12 5.36 -10.42
CA VAL A 393 -11.72 5.43 -10.85
C VAL A 393 -10.79 5.80 -9.71
N ALA A 394 -11.21 6.74 -8.85
CA ALA A 394 -10.49 7.13 -7.64
C ALA A 394 -10.39 5.99 -6.61
N VAL A 395 -11.51 5.33 -6.29
CA VAL A 395 -11.52 4.18 -5.37
C VAL A 395 -10.66 3.04 -5.91
N ASP A 396 -10.74 2.77 -7.20
CA ASP A 396 -9.96 1.75 -7.89
C ASP A 396 -8.45 2.00 -7.78
N ALA A 397 -8.02 3.26 -7.85
CA ALA A 397 -6.61 3.65 -7.70
C ALA A 397 -6.09 3.39 -6.29
N VAL A 398 -6.90 3.68 -5.26
CA VAL A 398 -6.50 3.41 -3.88
C VAL A 398 -6.43 1.91 -3.63
N PHE A 399 -7.37 1.12 -4.17
CA PHE A 399 -7.33 -0.33 -4.08
C PHE A 399 -6.14 -0.94 -4.82
N SER A 400 -5.76 -0.42 -5.99
CA SER A 400 -4.57 -0.94 -6.70
C SER A 400 -3.28 -0.79 -5.89
N GLN A 401 -3.19 0.25 -5.04
CA GLN A 401 -2.06 0.47 -4.14
C GLN A 401 -2.16 -0.37 -2.86
N LEU A 402 -3.35 -0.44 -2.25
CA LEU A 402 -3.59 -1.27 -1.06
C LEU A 402 -3.32 -2.76 -1.35
N PHE A 403 -3.60 -3.20 -2.57
CA PHE A 403 -3.46 -4.58 -3.04
C PHE A 403 -2.19 -4.82 -3.86
N GLN A 404 -1.23 -3.89 -3.83
CA GLN A 404 0.05 -4.08 -4.50
C GLN A 404 0.86 -5.19 -3.82
N LEU A 405 1.34 -6.14 -4.62
CA LEU A 405 2.27 -7.19 -4.23
C LEU A 405 3.65 -6.89 -4.82
N PRO A 406 4.75 -7.27 -4.13
CA PRO A 406 4.80 -8.02 -2.88
C PRO A 406 4.48 -7.19 -1.62
N ALA A 407 4.60 -5.87 -1.70
CA ALA A 407 4.28 -4.95 -0.62
C ALA A 407 3.65 -3.67 -1.19
N SER A 408 2.81 -3.02 -0.40
CA SER A 408 2.37 -1.65 -0.70
C SER A 408 3.52 -0.67 -0.45
N GLU A 409 3.55 0.45 -1.17
CA GLU A 409 4.57 1.48 -0.99
C GLU A 409 4.52 2.10 0.42
N HIS A 410 3.30 2.39 0.90
CA HIS A 410 3.06 2.97 2.22
C HIS A 410 2.44 1.96 3.19
N LYS A 411 2.45 2.29 4.49
CA LYS A 411 1.76 1.49 5.52
C LYS A 411 0.26 1.38 5.17
N LEU A 412 -0.32 0.18 5.26
CA LEU A 412 -1.72 -0.10 4.86
C LEU A 412 -2.75 0.89 5.45
N VAL A 413 -2.55 1.28 6.71
CA VAL A 413 -3.42 2.22 7.43
C VAL A 413 -3.56 3.59 6.75
N TYR A 414 -2.56 4.00 5.95
CA TYR A 414 -2.64 5.21 5.13
C TYR A 414 -3.79 5.10 4.12
N TYR A 415 -3.80 4.04 3.30
CA TYR A 415 -4.85 3.82 2.30
C TYR A 415 -6.24 3.65 2.94
N HIS A 416 -6.33 3.00 4.12
CA HIS A 416 -7.58 2.92 4.88
C HIS A 416 -8.10 4.32 5.24
N SER A 417 -7.18 5.19 5.68
CA SER A 417 -7.49 6.56 6.04
C SER A 417 -7.89 7.41 4.84
N VAL A 418 -7.21 7.27 3.70
CA VAL A 418 -7.56 7.99 2.45
C VAL A 418 -8.99 7.64 2.01
N LEU A 419 -9.34 6.35 1.96
CA LEU A 419 -10.72 5.93 1.62
C LEU A 419 -11.75 6.45 2.63
N THR A 420 -11.39 6.50 3.91
CA THR A 420 -12.23 7.06 4.96
C THR A 420 -12.46 8.57 4.77
N GLU A 421 -11.41 9.34 4.44
CA GLU A 421 -11.52 10.77 4.15
C GLU A 421 -12.32 11.02 2.86
N CYS A 422 -12.10 10.24 1.79
CA CYS A 422 -12.92 10.30 0.57
C CYS A 422 -14.42 10.11 0.88
N CYS A 423 -14.75 9.13 1.73
CA CYS A 423 -16.13 8.87 2.14
C CYS A 423 -16.72 10.01 2.99
N LYS A 424 -15.92 10.70 3.81
CA LYS A 424 -16.37 11.90 4.56
C LYS A 424 -16.61 13.09 3.64
N ILE A 425 -15.77 13.29 2.62
CA ILE A 425 -15.87 14.42 1.69
C ILE A 425 -17.08 14.26 0.76
N ALA A 426 -17.28 13.07 0.17
CA ALA A 426 -18.37 12.82 -0.78
C ALA A 426 -19.11 11.50 -0.51
N PRO A 427 -19.85 11.37 0.62
CA PRO A 427 -20.48 10.12 1.03
C PRO A 427 -21.48 9.57 0.00
N ALA A 428 -22.23 10.46 -0.66
CA ALA A 428 -23.23 10.07 -1.67
C ALA A 428 -22.62 9.43 -2.93
N ALA A 429 -21.35 9.74 -3.24
CA ALA A 429 -20.64 9.17 -4.39
C ALA A 429 -19.82 7.94 -3.97
N ILE A 430 -19.03 8.08 -2.90
CA ILE A 430 -18.00 7.11 -2.52
C ILE A 430 -18.61 5.88 -1.82
N ALA A 431 -19.63 6.04 -0.97
CA ALA A 431 -20.18 4.88 -0.25
C ALA A 431 -20.83 3.84 -1.20
N PRO A 432 -21.64 4.22 -2.21
CA PRO A 432 -22.15 3.26 -3.20
C PRO A 432 -21.03 2.62 -4.04
N SER A 433 -19.97 3.38 -4.34
CA SER A 433 -18.78 2.91 -5.07
C SER A 433 -18.05 1.82 -4.28
N LEU A 434 -17.70 2.10 -3.01
CA LEU A 434 -17.11 1.14 -2.08
C LEU A 434 -17.97 -0.11 -1.89
N GLY A 435 -19.30 0.05 -1.81
CA GLY A 435 -20.20 -1.09 -1.72
C GLY A 435 -20.10 -2.04 -2.91
N ARG A 436 -19.83 -1.55 -4.14
CA ARG A 436 -19.58 -2.41 -5.31
C ARG A 436 -18.21 -3.07 -5.25
N ALA A 437 -17.17 -2.32 -4.87
CA ALA A 437 -15.82 -2.85 -4.68
C ALA A 437 -15.78 -3.98 -3.62
N ILE A 438 -16.45 -3.80 -2.47
CA ILE A 438 -16.54 -4.81 -1.41
C ILE A 438 -17.19 -6.10 -1.95
N ARG A 439 -18.26 -5.98 -2.73
CA ARG A 439 -18.94 -7.16 -3.32
C ARG A 439 -18.04 -7.89 -4.29
N PHE A 440 -17.31 -7.16 -5.15
CA PHE A 440 -16.33 -7.74 -6.06
C PHE A 440 -15.25 -8.52 -5.29
N LEU A 441 -14.66 -7.89 -4.27
CA LEU A 441 -13.60 -8.51 -3.45
C LEU A 441 -14.12 -9.74 -2.69
N TYR A 442 -15.31 -9.65 -2.08
CA TYR A 442 -15.95 -10.76 -1.37
C TYR A 442 -16.23 -11.95 -2.29
N ASN A 443 -16.77 -11.68 -3.48
CA ASN A 443 -17.05 -12.74 -4.46
C ASN A 443 -15.77 -13.39 -5.00
N SER A 444 -14.63 -12.71 -4.89
CA SER A 444 -13.34 -13.20 -5.37
C SER A 444 -12.49 -13.87 -4.28
N LEU A 445 -13.00 -14.04 -3.04
CA LEU A 445 -12.23 -14.59 -1.91
C LEU A 445 -11.66 -15.99 -2.14
N GLU A 446 -12.31 -16.79 -2.99
CA GLU A 446 -11.85 -18.13 -3.36
C GLU A 446 -10.54 -18.06 -4.14
N THR A 447 -10.46 -17.18 -5.15
CA THR A 447 -9.35 -17.12 -6.09
C THR A 447 -8.32 -16.02 -5.79
N MET A 448 -8.65 -15.08 -4.90
CA MET A 448 -7.77 -13.98 -4.49
C MET A 448 -6.56 -14.51 -3.71
N ASP A 449 -5.39 -13.90 -3.95
CA ASP A 449 -4.19 -14.16 -3.17
C ASP A 449 -4.47 -14.03 -1.66
N LEU A 450 -3.91 -14.93 -0.87
CA LEU A 450 -4.19 -15.02 0.55
C LEU A 450 -3.74 -13.77 1.32
N GLU A 451 -2.61 -13.18 0.94
CA GLU A 451 -2.14 -11.95 1.57
C GLU A 451 -3.12 -10.81 1.30
N LEU A 452 -3.61 -10.71 0.07
CA LEU A 452 -4.61 -9.71 -0.33
C LEU A 452 -5.96 -9.93 0.33
N SER A 453 -6.37 -11.18 0.51
CA SER A 453 -7.60 -11.53 1.25
C SER A 453 -7.53 -11.09 2.72
N ASN A 454 -6.34 -11.18 3.34
CA ASN A 454 -6.13 -10.67 4.70
C ASN A 454 -6.04 -9.14 4.74
N ARG A 455 -5.42 -8.48 3.75
CA ARG A 455 -5.45 -7.00 3.64
C ARG A 455 -6.87 -6.49 3.45
N PHE A 456 -7.67 -7.17 2.63
CA PHE A 456 -9.10 -6.89 2.48
C PHE A 456 -9.83 -7.00 3.82
N LEU A 457 -9.60 -8.09 4.56
CA LEU A 457 -10.20 -8.33 5.87
C LEU A 457 -9.86 -7.21 6.88
N ASP A 458 -8.58 -6.84 6.99
CA ASP A 458 -8.13 -5.78 7.89
C ASP A 458 -8.69 -4.41 7.47
N TRP A 459 -8.71 -4.10 6.18
CA TRP A 459 -9.33 -2.88 5.66
C TRP A 459 -10.82 -2.84 5.92
N PHE A 460 -11.55 -3.93 5.65
CA PHE A 460 -12.99 -4.01 5.81
C PHE A 460 -13.38 -3.76 7.27
N ALA A 461 -12.77 -4.47 8.22
CA ALA A 461 -13.06 -4.30 9.66
C ALA A 461 -12.68 -2.89 10.16
N HIS A 462 -11.55 -2.34 9.72
CA HIS A 462 -11.14 -0.98 10.09
C HIS A 462 -12.07 0.08 9.46
N HIS A 463 -12.51 -0.12 8.22
CA HIS A 463 -13.47 0.77 7.57
C HIS A 463 -14.79 0.79 8.35
N LEU A 464 -15.35 -0.39 8.66
CA LEU A 464 -16.61 -0.49 9.40
C LEU A 464 -16.53 0.14 10.80
N SER A 465 -15.40 0.03 11.50
CA SER A 465 -15.23 0.68 12.82
C SER A 465 -15.33 2.20 12.77
N ASN A 466 -15.00 2.82 11.63
CA ASN A 466 -15.14 4.26 11.39
C ASN A 466 -16.57 4.68 10.99
N PHE A 467 -17.42 3.73 10.58
CA PHE A 467 -18.82 3.96 10.14
C PHE A 467 -19.83 3.18 10.99
N GLY A 468 -19.55 3.06 12.29
CA GLY A 468 -20.49 2.53 13.28
C GLY A 468 -20.74 1.02 13.21
N PHE A 469 -19.84 0.27 12.58
CA PHE A 469 -19.94 -1.18 12.38
C PHE A 469 -21.18 -1.59 11.58
N THR A 470 -21.52 -0.80 10.56
CA THR A 470 -22.70 -1.02 9.72
C THR A 470 -22.33 -1.52 8.33
N TRP A 471 -22.76 -2.73 8.02
CA TRP A 471 -22.69 -3.33 6.68
C TRP A 471 -23.99 -4.07 6.40
N LYS A 472 -24.30 -4.28 5.11
CA LYS A 472 -25.48 -5.02 4.68
C LYS A 472 -25.22 -6.54 4.75
N TRP A 473 -24.97 -7.04 5.97
CA TRP A 473 -24.70 -8.45 6.27
C TRP A 473 -25.78 -9.41 5.74
N SER A 474 -27.02 -8.95 5.58
CA SER A 474 -28.10 -9.75 4.99
C SER A 474 -27.76 -10.28 3.58
N GLU A 475 -26.82 -9.68 2.86
CA GLU A 475 -26.38 -10.14 1.53
C GLU A 475 -25.57 -11.45 1.57
N TRP A 476 -25.02 -11.83 2.72
CA TRP A 476 -24.14 -13.00 2.88
C TRP A 476 -24.73 -14.05 3.82
N VAL A 477 -26.05 -14.01 4.08
CA VAL A 477 -26.72 -14.93 5.03
C VAL A 477 -26.65 -16.38 4.56
N ASP A 478 -26.79 -16.60 3.25
CA ASP A 478 -26.75 -17.94 2.66
C ASP A 478 -25.36 -18.60 2.81
N ASP A 479 -24.30 -17.80 2.91
CA ASP A 479 -22.92 -18.27 3.10
C ASP A 479 -22.67 -18.81 4.54
N LEU A 480 -23.59 -18.57 5.48
CA LEU A 480 -23.46 -19.05 6.86
C LEU A 480 -23.64 -20.56 7.01
N ASP A 481 -24.23 -21.22 6.00
CA ASP A 481 -24.39 -22.67 5.94
C ASP A 481 -23.16 -23.37 5.33
N LEU A 482 -22.17 -22.60 4.84
CA LEU A 482 -20.92 -23.15 4.31
C LEU A 482 -20.04 -23.75 5.41
N PRO A 483 -19.17 -24.73 5.08
CA PRO A 483 -18.18 -25.25 6.03
C PRO A 483 -17.30 -24.13 6.60
N ALA A 484 -16.87 -24.26 7.86
CA ALA A 484 -16.03 -23.23 8.50
C ALA A 484 -14.69 -22.97 7.78
N ILE A 485 -14.22 -23.95 6.99
CA ILE A 485 -13.00 -23.86 6.18
C ILE A 485 -13.21 -23.12 4.86
N ASP A 486 -14.45 -22.85 4.45
CA ASP A 486 -14.74 -22.12 3.22
C ASP A 486 -14.17 -20.69 3.29
N PRO A 487 -13.51 -20.18 2.23
CA PRO A 487 -12.96 -18.82 2.21
C PRO A 487 -13.96 -17.71 2.60
N ARG A 488 -15.24 -17.83 2.22
CA ARG A 488 -16.29 -16.85 2.58
C ARG A 488 -16.62 -16.94 4.06
N MET A 489 -16.77 -18.14 4.60
CA MET A 489 -17.06 -18.33 6.03
C MET A 489 -15.87 -17.93 6.91
N ALA A 490 -14.64 -18.26 6.50
CA ALA A 490 -13.42 -17.83 7.16
C ALA A 490 -13.29 -16.29 7.18
N PHE A 491 -13.66 -15.62 6.08
CA PHE A 491 -13.70 -14.16 6.02
C PHE A 491 -14.74 -13.58 6.99
N ILE A 492 -15.97 -14.10 7.01
CA ILE A 492 -17.02 -13.64 7.94
C ILE A 492 -16.55 -13.79 9.40
N GLN A 493 -16.04 -14.96 9.77
CA GLN A 493 -15.55 -15.19 11.13
C GLN A 493 -14.37 -14.27 11.48
N GLY A 494 -13.44 -14.08 10.54
CA GLY A 494 -12.33 -13.14 10.68
C GLY A 494 -12.79 -11.69 10.85
N ALA A 495 -13.81 -11.27 10.10
CA ALA A 495 -14.33 -9.90 10.14
C ALA A 495 -14.99 -9.63 11.49
N LEU A 496 -15.83 -10.54 11.96
CA LEU A 496 -16.43 -10.48 13.29
C LEU A 496 -15.36 -10.45 14.39
N ASP A 497 -14.33 -11.29 14.29
CA ASP A 497 -13.23 -11.30 15.25
C ASP A 497 -12.49 -9.94 15.28
N LYS A 498 -12.12 -9.39 14.13
CA LYS A 498 -11.43 -8.10 14.02
C LYS A 498 -12.31 -6.93 14.47
N GLU A 499 -13.60 -6.93 14.16
CA GLU A 499 -14.55 -5.94 14.68
C GLU A 499 -14.68 -6.00 16.21
N ILE A 500 -14.69 -7.21 16.79
CA ILE A 500 -14.69 -7.39 18.24
C ILE A 500 -13.39 -6.85 18.85
N ARG A 501 -12.22 -7.11 18.23
CA ARG A 501 -10.93 -6.53 18.68
C ARG A 501 -10.92 -5.00 18.63
N LEU A 502 -11.62 -4.40 17.67
CA LEU A 502 -11.80 -2.94 17.53
C LEU A 502 -12.93 -2.39 18.42
N SER A 503 -13.70 -3.25 19.09
CA SER A 503 -14.73 -2.86 20.04
C SER A 503 -14.91 -3.91 21.16
N PHE A 504 -16.11 -4.49 21.30
CA PHE A 504 -16.39 -5.57 22.25
C PHE A 504 -17.58 -6.42 21.77
N ALA A 505 -17.60 -7.70 22.14
CA ALA A 505 -18.53 -8.70 21.60
C ALA A 505 -20.01 -8.29 21.65
N GLN A 506 -20.46 -7.75 22.77
CA GLN A 506 -21.86 -7.36 22.95
C GLN A 506 -22.30 -6.24 21.99
N ARG A 507 -21.41 -5.27 21.68
CA ARG A 507 -21.73 -4.19 20.74
C ARG A 507 -21.85 -4.74 19.31
N ILE A 508 -20.86 -5.50 18.87
CA ILE A 508 -20.84 -6.07 17.51
C ILE A 508 -22.03 -7.00 17.32
N LYS A 509 -22.35 -7.83 18.31
CA LYS A 509 -23.56 -8.66 18.28
C LYS A 509 -24.85 -7.87 18.09
N GLY A 510 -24.90 -6.65 18.62
CA GLY A 510 -26.04 -5.73 18.47
C GLY A 510 -26.13 -5.04 17.11
N THR A 511 -25.08 -5.03 16.28
CA THR A 511 -25.11 -4.45 14.93
C THR A 511 -25.47 -5.46 13.84
N LEU A 512 -25.50 -6.75 14.17
CA LEU A 512 -25.70 -7.84 13.22
C LEU A 512 -27.18 -8.25 13.10
N PRO A 513 -27.69 -8.52 11.88
CA PRO A 513 -29.02 -9.09 11.68
C PRO A 513 -29.03 -10.60 12.00
N ASP A 514 -30.20 -11.18 12.26
CA ASP A 514 -30.34 -12.64 12.33
C ASP A 514 -29.91 -13.30 11.00
N PRO A 515 -29.24 -14.48 11.02
CA PRO A 515 -28.91 -15.32 12.18
C PRO A 515 -27.47 -15.11 12.74
N TYR A 516 -26.73 -14.08 12.29
CA TYR A 516 -25.33 -13.83 12.66
C TYR A 516 -25.03 -13.76 14.16
N PRO A 517 -25.90 -13.23 15.05
CA PRO A 517 -25.61 -13.18 16.49
C PRO A 517 -25.25 -14.54 17.12
N LYS A 518 -25.61 -15.66 16.48
CA LYS A 518 -25.25 -17.02 16.91
C LYS A 518 -23.76 -17.34 16.75
N LEU A 519 -23.06 -16.66 15.84
CA LEU A 519 -21.62 -16.81 15.63
C LEU A 519 -20.80 -16.17 16.76
N ILE A 520 -21.39 -15.24 17.50
CA ILE A 520 -20.79 -14.63 18.69
C ILE A 520 -21.31 -15.39 19.93
N THR A 521 -20.54 -16.40 20.32
CA THR A 521 -20.83 -17.25 21.48
C THR A 521 -20.85 -16.44 22.78
N ALA A 522 -21.56 -16.94 23.80
CA ALA A 522 -21.56 -16.33 25.13
C ALA A 522 -20.16 -16.31 25.78
N ALA A 523 -19.25 -17.21 25.35
CA ALA A 523 -17.89 -17.23 25.85
C ALA A 523 -17.07 -16.04 25.33
N LYS A 524 -17.30 -15.59 24.08
CA LYS A 524 -16.71 -14.35 23.53
C LYS A 524 -17.14 -13.07 24.26
N GLU A 525 -18.24 -13.11 25.00
CA GLU A 525 -18.73 -11.98 25.81
C GLU A 525 -18.09 -11.92 27.21
N LYS A 526 -17.34 -12.97 27.62
CA LYS A 526 -16.67 -12.99 28.93
C LYS A 526 -15.33 -12.28 28.85
N ASP A 527 -15.13 -11.25 29.68
CA ASP A 527 -13.84 -10.57 29.81
C ASP A 527 -12.73 -11.47 30.36
N THR A 528 -13.11 -12.44 31.21
CA THR A 528 -12.19 -13.42 31.79
C THR A 528 -12.59 -14.82 31.32
N PRO A 529 -11.73 -15.50 30.53
CA PRO A 529 -11.96 -16.89 30.15
C PRO A 529 -12.06 -17.81 31.37
N GLU A 530 -12.67 -18.98 31.17
CA GLU A 530 -12.80 -19.96 32.23
C GLU A 530 -11.46 -20.62 32.54
N PHE A 531 -11.13 -20.71 33.83
CA PHE A 531 -9.94 -21.41 34.27
C PHE A 531 -10.22 -22.91 34.35
N LYS A 532 -9.66 -23.70 33.41
CA LYS A 532 -9.95 -25.14 33.28
C LYS A 532 -9.72 -25.96 34.56
N TYR A 533 -8.74 -25.61 35.38
CA TYR A 533 -8.47 -26.29 36.66
C TYR A 533 -9.43 -25.90 37.79
N SER A 534 -10.39 -25.01 37.56
CA SER A 534 -11.52 -24.81 38.48
C SER A 534 -12.44 -26.04 38.50
N SER A 535 -12.44 -26.84 37.43
CA SER A 535 -13.15 -28.11 37.38
C SER A 535 -12.33 -29.21 38.04
N GLU A 536 -12.93 -29.92 39.00
CA GLU A 536 -12.29 -31.09 39.63
C GLU A 536 -12.04 -32.23 38.64
N MET A 537 -12.78 -32.25 37.52
CA MET A 537 -12.62 -33.26 36.46
C MET A 537 -11.38 -33.04 35.58
N ALA A 538 -10.77 -31.85 35.63
CA ALA A 538 -9.56 -31.57 34.86
C ALA A 538 -8.36 -32.35 35.45
N PRO A 539 -7.53 -33.01 34.62
CA PRO A 539 -6.27 -33.60 35.08
C PRO A 539 -5.41 -32.57 35.83
N TYR A 540 -4.80 -32.99 36.93
CA TYR A 540 -3.95 -32.13 37.78
C TYR A 540 -4.67 -30.89 38.34
N SER A 541 -6.01 -30.90 38.44
CA SER A 541 -6.82 -29.77 38.93
C SER A 541 -6.36 -29.20 40.26
N LYS A 542 -6.04 -30.06 41.23
CA LYS A 542 -5.54 -29.66 42.56
C LYS A 542 -4.24 -28.84 42.45
N GLN A 543 -3.28 -29.32 41.69
CA GLN A 543 -1.99 -28.66 41.49
C GLN A 543 -2.12 -27.40 40.65
N GLY A 544 -3.00 -27.39 39.63
CA GLY A 544 -3.31 -26.20 38.85
C GLY A 544 -3.91 -25.08 39.71
N GLN A 545 -4.81 -25.40 40.63
CA GLN A 545 -5.34 -24.43 41.59
C GLN A 545 -4.27 -23.92 42.56
N GLU A 546 -3.37 -24.79 43.02
CA GLU A 546 -2.25 -24.43 43.89
C GLU A 546 -1.26 -23.48 43.18
N LEU A 547 -0.86 -23.82 41.95
CA LEU A 547 -0.02 -22.96 41.09
C LEU A 547 -0.63 -21.58 40.89
N MET A 548 -1.93 -21.53 40.55
CA MET A 548 -2.66 -20.27 40.40
C MET A 548 -2.58 -19.41 41.67
N GLN A 549 -2.76 -20.02 42.85
CA GLN A 549 -2.66 -19.29 44.13
C GLN A 549 -1.24 -18.80 44.41
N LEU A 550 -0.23 -19.62 44.15
CA LEU A 550 1.18 -19.25 44.33
C LEU A 550 1.58 -18.09 43.40
N ILE A 551 1.21 -18.15 42.13
CA ILE A 551 1.45 -17.08 41.14
C ILE A 551 0.77 -15.78 41.59
N ARG A 552 -0.48 -15.86 42.06
CA ARG A 552 -1.23 -14.70 42.56
C ARG A 552 -0.56 -14.07 43.80
N LYS A 553 0.00 -14.89 44.68
CA LYS A 553 0.72 -14.45 45.89
C LYS A 553 2.15 -14.00 45.60
N LYS A 554 2.64 -14.14 44.37
CA LYS A 554 4.04 -13.87 44.00
C LYS A 554 5.02 -14.71 44.85
N ALA A 555 4.70 -15.99 44.99
CA ALA A 555 5.51 -17.00 45.67
C ALA A 555 6.92 -17.12 45.07
N SER A 556 7.85 -17.72 45.81
CA SER A 556 9.22 -17.94 45.33
C SER A 556 9.27 -19.03 44.26
N ASP A 557 10.36 -19.06 43.49
CA ASP A 557 10.59 -20.09 42.49
C ASP A 557 10.70 -21.50 43.08
N GLU A 558 11.17 -21.63 44.32
CA GLU A 558 11.26 -22.91 45.00
C GLU A 558 9.87 -23.48 45.33
N GLU A 559 8.95 -22.62 45.80
CA GLU A 559 7.57 -23.00 46.11
C GLU A 559 6.84 -23.43 44.84
N ILE A 560 6.97 -22.67 43.75
CA ILE A 560 6.38 -23.00 42.45
C ILE A 560 6.98 -24.31 41.90
N GLN A 561 8.30 -24.50 42.00
CA GLN A 561 8.97 -25.71 41.52
C GLN A 561 8.46 -26.96 42.24
N SER A 562 8.16 -26.89 43.53
CA SER A 562 7.64 -28.02 44.29
C SER A 562 6.33 -28.58 43.70
N VAL A 563 5.43 -27.69 43.26
CA VAL A 563 4.15 -28.08 42.65
C VAL A 563 4.34 -28.59 41.22
N ILE A 564 5.25 -27.97 40.45
CA ILE A 564 5.63 -28.44 39.10
C ILE A 564 6.15 -29.88 39.16
N THR A 565 7.11 -30.16 40.06
CA THR A 565 7.65 -31.51 40.24
C THR A 565 6.56 -32.51 40.64
N ALA A 566 5.60 -32.11 41.47
CA ALA A 566 4.48 -32.96 41.83
C ALA A 566 3.57 -33.31 40.62
N ILE A 567 3.38 -32.38 39.68
CA ILE A 567 2.66 -32.66 38.42
C ILE A 567 3.49 -33.64 37.57
N GLU A 568 4.78 -33.39 37.42
CA GLU A 568 5.66 -34.24 36.61
C GLU A 568 5.74 -35.67 37.15
N ASP A 569 5.84 -35.85 38.46
CA ASP A 569 5.88 -37.18 39.07
C ASP A 569 4.55 -37.92 38.91
N GLN A 570 3.41 -37.20 38.99
CA GLN A 570 2.11 -37.78 38.69
C GLN A 570 1.98 -38.15 37.21
N ALA A 571 2.42 -37.29 36.30
CA ALA A 571 2.42 -37.55 34.87
C ALA A 571 3.30 -38.77 34.51
N LYS A 572 4.49 -38.90 35.10
CA LYS A 572 5.35 -40.09 35.00
C LYS A 572 4.63 -41.34 35.47
N SER A 573 3.96 -41.27 36.63
CA SER A 573 3.22 -42.42 37.18
C SER A 573 2.04 -42.86 36.30
N GLN A 574 1.49 -41.94 35.52
CA GLN A 574 0.39 -42.17 34.57
C GLN A 574 0.88 -42.56 33.17
N GLY A 575 2.20 -42.66 32.96
CA GLY A 575 2.79 -43.07 31.68
C GLY A 575 2.82 -41.99 30.60
N VAL A 576 2.75 -40.71 30.97
CA VAL A 576 2.94 -39.59 30.03
C VAL A 576 4.40 -39.55 29.57
N GLU A 577 4.61 -39.57 28.25
CA GLU A 577 5.94 -39.64 27.62
C GLU A 577 6.84 -38.46 27.99
N ASP A 578 6.31 -37.22 27.89
CA ASP A 578 6.98 -36.00 28.37
C ASP A 578 6.17 -35.38 29.52
N PRO A 579 6.56 -35.65 30.78
CA PRO A 579 5.92 -35.10 31.98
C PRO A 579 5.92 -33.57 32.04
N LYS A 580 6.80 -32.89 31.29
CA LYS A 580 6.88 -31.42 31.26
C LYS A 580 5.72 -30.78 30.51
N ILE A 581 5.05 -31.52 29.63
CA ILE A 581 3.87 -31.03 28.91
C ILE A 581 2.76 -30.65 29.90
N PRO A 582 2.23 -31.56 30.75
CA PRO A 582 1.17 -31.21 31.69
C PRO A 582 1.60 -30.20 32.77
N SER A 583 2.87 -30.20 33.20
CA SER A 583 3.35 -29.21 34.16
C SER A 583 3.46 -27.81 33.55
N THR A 584 3.91 -27.71 32.29
CA THR A 584 3.93 -26.46 31.52
C THR A 584 2.51 -25.95 31.26
N ASP A 585 1.59 -26.83 30.88
CA ASP A 585 0.19 -26.49 30.67
C ASP A 585 -0.45 -25.86 31.91
N ALA A 586 -0.28 -26.51 33.07
CA ALA A 586 -0.80 -26.04 34.33
C ALA A 586 -0.21 -24.69 34.74
N PHE A 587 1.10 -24.50 34.51
CA PHE A 587 1.79 -23.26 34.82
C PHE A 587 1.35 -22.10 33.93
N VAL A 588 1.40 -22.28 32.60
CA VAL A 588 1.09 -21.22 31.63
C VAL A 588 -0.39 -20.85 31.67
N THR A 589 -1.29 -21.82 31.75
CA THR A 589 -2.73 -21.55 31.94
C THR A 589 -2.97 -20.73 33.21
N SER A 590 -2.26 -21.03 34.30
CA SER A 590 -2.36 -20.27 35.55
C SER A 590 -1.83 -18.84 35.41
N LEU A 591 -0.73 -18.63 34.67
CA LEU A 591 -0.23 -17.29 34.35
C LEU A 591 -1.25 -16.48 33.55
N CYS A 592 -1.83 -17.08 32.50
CA CYS A 592 -2.85 -16.44 31.68
C CYS A 592 -4.10 -16.08 32.50
N PHE A 593 -4.55 -16.98 33.39
CA PHE A 593 -5.70 -16.72 34.24
C PHE A 593 -5.44 -15.61 35.27
N VAL A 594 -4.32 -15.65 35.98
CA VAL A 594 -3.97 -14.60 36.97
C VAL A 594 -3.76 -13.25 36.27
N GLY A 595 -3.25 -13.26 35.03
CA GLY A 595 -3.01 -12.09 34.20
C GLY A 595 -4.20 -11.60 33.36
N SER A 596 -5.34 -12.29 33.40
CA SER A 596 -6.44 -12.11 32.43
C SER A 596 -7.11 -10.73 32.41
N LYS A 597 -6.88 -9.90 33.43
CA LYS A 597 -7.51 -8.56 33.54
C LYS A 597 -7.12 -7.61 32.41
N SER A 598 -5.87 -7.65 31.94
CA SER A 598 -5.42 -6.89 30.77
C SER A 598 -4.10 -7.44 30.25
N LEU A 599 -3.72 -7.06 29.03
CA LEU A 599 -2.44 -7.46 28.43
C LEU A 599 -1.25 -7.10 29.34
N SER A 600 -1.24 -5.93 29.99
CA SER A 600 -0.19 -5.55 30.93
C SER A 600 -0.11 -6.46 32.17
N HIS A 601 -1.24 -6.98 32.65
CA HIS A 601 -1.23 -7.89 33.81
C HIS A 601 -0.65 -9.25 33.46
N VAL A 602 -1.02 -9.82 32.31
CA VAL A 602 -0.44 -11.09 31.85
C VAL A 602 1.04 -10.94 31.52
N LEU A 603 1.45 -9.83 30.89
CA LEU A 603 2.87 -9.54 30.64
C LEU A 603 3.65 -9.42 31.95
N SER A 604 3.12 -8.72 32.96
CA SER A 604 3.78 -8.66 34.29
C SER A 604 3.89 -10.03 34.95
N CYS A 605 2.94 -10.94 34.73
CA CYS A 605 3.04 -12.32 35.23
C CYS A 605 4.11 -13.11 34.48
N ILE A 606 4.17 -12.97 33.15
CA ILE A 606 5.18 -13.60 32.29
C ILE A 606 6.58 -13.11 32.63
N GLU A 607 6.79 -11.80 32.80
CA GLU A 607 8.10 -11.20 33.12
C GLU A 607 8.65 -11.71 34.45
N ARG A 608 7.80 -11.83 35.48
CA ARG A 608 8.22 -12.43 36.77
C ARG A 608 8.61 -13.90 36.67
N SER A 609 8.12 -14.60 35.66
CA SER A 609 8.37 -16.02 35.43
C SER A 609 9.26 -16.27 34.21
N LYS A 610 9.94 -15.24 33.71
CA LYS A 610 10.72 -15.29 32.46
C LYS A 610 11.80 -16.37 32.49
N ASP A 611 12.63 -16.39 33.53
CA ASP A 611 13.75 -17.33 33.64
C ASP A 611 13.27 -18.79 33.65
N ARG A 612 12.13 -19.05 34.30
CA ARG A 612 11.48 -20.36 34.29
C ARG A 612 10.94 -20.74 32.92
N LEU A 613 10.28 -19.81 32.23
CA LEU A 613 9.76 -20.05 30.89
C LEU A 613 10.90 -20.31 29.87
N LEU A 614 12.03 -19.60 30.02
CA LEU A 614 13.24 -19.86 29.24
C LEU A 614 13.85 -21.25 29.52
N ALA A 615 13.86 -21.66 30.79
CA ALA A 615 14.33 -22.98 31.19
C ALA A 615 13.48 -24.10 30.57
N ILE A 616 12.15 -23.98 30.62
CA ILE A 616 11.23 -24.94 29.98
C ILE A 616 11.58 -25.15 28.51
N GLY A 617 11.75 -24.05 27.77
CA GLY A 617 12.07 -24.11 26.35
C GLY A 617 13.42 -24.75 26.05
N THR A 618 14.41 -24.56 26.91
CA THR A 618 15.76 -25.15 26.74
C THR A 618 15.77 -26.65 27.03
N GLU A 619 14.93 -27.11 27.95
CA GLU A 619 14.92 -28.49 28.41
C GLU A 619 13.99 -29.42 27.62
N SER A 620 12.91 -28.90 27.01
CA SER A 620 12.04 -29.68 26.11
C SER A 620 11.45 -28.79 25.02
N GLN A 621 11.68 -29.17 23.77
CA GLN A 621 11.08 -28.53 22.60
C GLN A 621 9.56 -28.70 22.57
N ARG A 622 9.05 -29.89 22.92
CA ARG A 622 7.60 -30.16 23.02
C ARG A 622 6.95 -29.33 24.11
N ALA A 623 7.63 -29.15 25.25
CA ALA A 623 7.15 -28.26 26.31
C ALA A 623 7.14 -26.78 25.86
N ARG A 624 8.09 -26.35 25.00
CA ARG A 624 8.06 -25.02 24.38
C ARG A 624 6.81 -24.83 23.50
N CYS A 625 6.48 -25.78 22.65
CA CYS A 625 5.23 -25.75 21.86
C CYS A 625 3.99 -25.78 22.77
N GLN A 626 4.05 -26.51 23.89
CA GLN A 626 2.97 -26.52 24.88
C GLN A 626 2.70 -25.13 25.48
N ILE A 627 3.70 -24.24 25.61
CA ILE A 627 3.46 -22.85 26.01
C ILE A 627 2.47 -22.19 25.04
N ILE A 628 2.67 -22.38 23.73
CA ILE A 628 1.82 -21.82 22.68
C ILE A 628 0.41 -22.43 22.76
N THR A 629 0.31 -23.76 22.85
CA THR A 629 -0.97 -24.47 23.04
C THR A 629 -1.75 -23.91 24.22
N SER A 630 -1.10 -23.76 25.38
CA SER A 630 -1.74 -23.30 26.61
C SER A 630 -2.27 -21.87 26.48
N VAL A 631 -1.52 -20.98 25.82
CA VAL A 631 -1.96 -19.60 25.53
C VAL A 631 -3.14 -19.58 24.57
N MET A 632 -3.05 -20.35 23.47
CA MET A 632 -4.09 -20.41 22.43
C MET A 632 -5.39 -21.03 22.93
N GLU A 633 -5.31 -22.09 23.74
CA GLU A 633 -6.49 -22.74 24.34
C GLU A 633 -7.15 -21.84 25.37
N TYR A 634 -6.37 -21.17 26.23
CA TYR A 634 -6.94 -20.29 27.25
C TYR A 634 -7.66 -19.08 26.63
N TRP A 635 -7.13 -18.54 25.52
CA TRP A 635 -7.70 -17.39 24.81
C TRP A 635 -8.42 -17.80 23.50
N VAL A 636 -8.98 -19.01 23.43
CA VAL A 636 -9.60 -19.55 22.19
C VAL A 636 -10.73 -18.67 21.64
N ASP A 637 -11.52 -18.04 22.52
CA ASP A 637 -12.60 -17.12 22.15
C ASP A 637 -12.11 -15.70 21.81
N GLN A 638 -10.88 -15.37 22.19
CA GLN A 638 -10.25 -14.06 21.99
C GLN A 638 -8.85 -14.24 21.35
N PRO A 639 -8.76 -14.82 20.14
CA PRO A 639 -7.50 -15.21 19.53
C PRO A 639 -6.54 -14.03 19.32
N GLY A 640 -7.06 -12.81 19.17
CA GLY A 640 -6.26 -11.59 19.11
C GLY A 640 -5.39 -11.35 20.35
N ILE A 641 -5.88 -11.69 21.55
CA ILE A 641 -5.07 -11.61 22.77
C ILE A 641 -4.01 -12.70 22.78
N ALA A 642 -4.36 -13.92 22.36
CA ALA A 642 -3.46 -15.06 22.29
C ALA A 642 -2.23 -14.75 21.42
N ILE A 643 -2.46 -14.29 20.18
CA ILE A 643 -1.37 -13.99 19.24
C ILE A 643 -0.51 -12.82 19.72
N ASN A 644 -1.09 -11.81 20.39
CA ASN A 644 -0.33 -10.71 20.98
C ASN A 644 0.57 -11.18 22.13
N ILE A 645 0.12 -12.15 22.92
CA ILE A 645 0.95 -12.76 23.97
C ILE A 645 2.09 -13.56 23.33
N ILE A 646 1.81 -14.39 22.32
CA ILE A 646 2.83 -15.17 21.59
C ILE A 646 3.87 -14.23 20.96
N ASP A 647 3.43 -13.14 20.36
CA ASP A 647 4.29 -12.10 19.82
C ASP A 647 5.27 -11.53 20.86
N LYS A 648 4.78 -11.27 22.08
CA LYS A 648 5.61 -10.80 23.19
C LYS A 648 6.55 -11.87 23.74
N LEU A 649 6.12 -13.13 23.75
CA LEU A 649 6.99 -14.25 24.12
C LEU A 649 8.15 -14.45 23.13
N LEU A 650 7.96 -14.14 21.84
CA LEU A 650 9.04 -14.06 20.86
C LEU A 650 10.03 -12.92 21.19
N ASN A 651 9.54 -11.72 21.54
CA ASN A 651 10.42 -10.60 21.93
C ASN A 651 11.24 -10.92 23.18
N TYR A 652 10.67 -11.67 24.12
CA TYR A 652 11.37 -12.12 25.33
C TYR A 652 12.26 -13.35 25.10
N THR A 653 12.36 -13.85 23.87
CA THR A 653 13.10 -15.05 23.46
C THR A 653 12.68 -16.34 24.18
N ILE A 654 11.53 -16.33 24.85
CA ILE A 654 10.91 -17.51 25.46
C ILE A 654 10.48 -18.50 24.36
N LEU A 655 9.93 -17.96 23.28
CA LEU A 655 9.64 -18.71 22.06
C LEU A 655 10.67 -18.36 20.98
N THR A 656 10.89 -19.30 20.07
CA THR A 656 11.66 -19.06 18.84
C THR A 656 10.71 -18.99 17.64
N PRO A 657 11.07 -18.28 16.56
CA PRO A 657 10.28 -18.27 15.34
C PRO A 657 9.94 -19.68 14.84
N LEU A 658 10.92 -20.59 14.87
CA LEU A 658 10.71 -22.00 14.49
C LEU A 658 9.67 -22.69 15.37
N SER A 659 9.68 -22.48 16.69
CA SER A 659 8.69 -23.13 17.57
C SER A 659 7.24 -22.72 17.29
N VAL A 660 7.01 -21.48 16.82
CA VAL A 660 5.68 -21.02 16.39
C VAL A 660 5.24 -21.75 15.12
N LEU A 661 6.16 -21.96 14.18
CA LEU A 661 5.89 -22.70 12.95
C LEU A 661 5.66 -24.19 13.23
N GLU A 662 6.48 -24.80 14.08
CA GLU A 662 6.34 -26.19 14.50
C GLU A 662 4.99 -26.43 15.17
N TRP A 663 4.61 -25.55 16.09
CA TRP A 663 3.30 -25.62 16.72
C TRP A 663 2.15 -25.52 15.71
N ALA A 664 2.20 -24.55 14.80
CA ALA A 664 1.10 -24.27 13.87
C ALA A 664 1.00 -25.27 12.70
N LEU A 665 2.14 -25.64 12.11
CA LEU A 665 2.21 -26.40 10.85
C LEU A 665 2.50 -27.89 11.05
N SER A 666 2.93 -28.31 12.25
CA SER A 666 3.11 -29.74 12.58
C SER A 666 2.16 -30.20 13.68
N GLU A 667 2.24 -29.63 14.89
CA GLU A 667 1.48 -30.15 16.04
C GLU A 667 -0.03 -29.86 15.95
N SER A 668 -0.40 -28.65 15.53
CA SER A 668 -1.79 -28.18 15.47
C SER A 668 -2.39 -28.20 14.06
N VAL A 669 -1.70 -28.83 13.10
CA VAL A 669 -2.05 -28.78 11.67
C VAL A 669 -3.49 -29.23 11.39
N ALA A 670 -4.01 -30.16 12.21
CA ALA A 670 -5.40 -30.63 12.19
C ALA A 670 -5.86 -30.99 10.76
N ALA A 671 -5.11 -31.86 10.09
CA ALA A 671 -5.30 -32.24 8.68
C ALA A 671 -5.36 -31.06 7.69
N GLY A 672 -4.77 -29.91 8.02
CA GLY A 672 -4.72 -28.69 7.19
C GLY A 672 -5.83 -27.67 7.46
N THR A 673 -6.83 -28.00 8.28
CA THR A 673 -7.93 -27.07 8.60
C THR A 673 -7.46 -25.80 9.29
N ILE A 674 -6.33 -25.84 10.00
CA ILE A 674 -5.74 -24.68 10.66
C ILE A 674 -5.41 -23.55 9.68
N LEU A 675 -5.09 -23.88 8.42
CA LEU A 675 -4.70 -22.93 7.38
C LEU A 675 -5.83 -21.97 6.99
N SER A 676 -7.08 -22.35 7.26
CA SER A 676 -8.26 -21.50 7.01
C SER A 676 -8.46 -20.41 8.07
N LYS A 677 -7.79 -20.49 9.22
CA LYS A 677 -8.00 -19.57 10.35
C LYS A 677 -7.22 -18.26 10.16
N PRO A 678 -7.87 -17.09 10.03
CA PRO A 678 -7.17 -15.84 9.74
C PRO A 678 -6.11 -15.44 10.78
N HIS A 679 -6.39 -15.68 12.08
CA HIS A 679 -5.45 -15.35 13.16
C HIS A 679 -4.18 -16.22 13.14
N ILE A 680 -4.22 -17.41 12.52
CA ILE A 680 -3.03 -18.26 12.36
C ILE A 680 -2.13 -17.70 11.26
N PHE A 681 -2.72 -17.26 10.14
CA PHE A 681 -1.98 -16.54 9.12
C PHE A 681 -1.37 -15.24 9.65
N GLU A 682 -2.11 -14.48 10.47
CA GLU A 682 -1.62 -13.28 11.15
C GLU A 682 -0.39 -13.58 12.02
N MET A 683 -0.48 -14.62 12.87
CA MET A 683 0.61 -15.02 13.76
C MET A 683 1.88 -15.47 12.99
N ILE A 684 1.73 -16.32 11.97
CA ILE A 684 2.87 -16.79 11.18
C ILE A 684 3.47 -15.63 10.36
N SER A 685 2.63 -14.81 9.74
CA SER A 685 3.09 -13.66 8.95
C SER A 685 3.85 -12.65 9.80
N ALA A 686 3.39 -12.36 11.03
CA ALA A 686 4.10 -11.52 11.98
C ALA A 686 5.45 -12.13 12.40
N THR A 687 5.47 -13.44 12.65
CA THR A 687 6.69 -14.18 13.01
C THR A 687 7.73 -14.13 11.89
N VAL A 688 7.33 -14.39 10.64
CA VAL A 688 8.20 -14.25 9.47
C VAL A 688 8.65 -12.81 9.31
N GLY A 689 7.75 -11.84 9.47
CA GLY A 689 8.07 -10.41 9.41
C GLY A 689 9.17 -9.99 10.39
N LYS A 690 9.19 -10.52 11.61
CA LYS A 690 10.27 -10.28 12.58
C LYS A 690 11.62 -10.78 12.09
N VAL A 691 11.65 -11.99 11.52
CA VAL A 691 12.87 -12.62 11.01
C VAL A 691 13.40 -11.83 9.81
N THR A 692 12.53 -11.48 8.86
CA THR A 692 12.92 -10.72 7.67
C THR A 692 13.33 -9.29 8.01
N ASN A 693 12.65 -8.63 8.96
CA ASN A 693 13.05 -7.28 9.41
C ASN A 693 14.42 -7.28 10.08
N ARG A 694 14.72 -8.27 10.93
CA ARG A 694 16.06 -8.44 11.51
C ARG A 694 17.11 -8.67 10.42
N MET A 695 16.80 -9.51 9.42
CA MET A 695 17.68 -9.72 8.27
C MET A 695 17.99 -8.42 7.53
N ARG A 696 16.95 -7.63 7.21
CA ARG A 696 17.10 -6.34 6.53
C ARG A 696 17.96 -5.36 7.33
N GLN A 697 17.85 -5.33 8.66
CA GLN A 697 18.72 -4.52 9.52
C GLN A 697 20.19 -4.94 9.43
N ILE A 698 20.47 -6.25 9.44
CA ILE A 698 21.83 -6.79 9.32
C ILE A 698 22.40 -6.49 7.93
N VAL A 699 21.61 -6.66 6.88
CA VAL A 699 21.99 -6.33 5.49
C VAL A 699 22.30 -4.84 5.36
N ALA A 700 21.43 -3.98 5.90
CA ALA A 700 21.64 -2.54 5.90
C ALA A 700 22.95 -2.17 6.63
N ALA A 701 23.22 -2.79 7.79
CA ALA A 701 24.48 -2.62 8.50
C ALA A 701 25.68 -3.07 7.65
N ARG A 702 25.60 -4.24 6.98
CA ARG A 702 26.66 -4.78 6.12
C ARG A 702 26.94 -3.92 4.87
N ALA A 703 25.91 -3.27 4.35
CA ALA A 703 25.98 -2.40 3.18
C ALA A 703 26.49 -0.99 3.50
N GLN A 704 26.67 -0.63 4.79
CA GLN A 704 27.17 0.70 5.15
C GLN A 704 28.57 0.96 4.56
N PRO A 705 28.77 2.12 3.92
CA PRO A 705 30.10 2.52 3.47
C PRO A 705 31.01 2.84 4.67
N GLY A 706 32.31 2.60 4.51
CA GLY A 706 33.31 2.95 5.52
C GLY A 706 33.52 1.91 6.63
N LEU A 707 33.02 0.70 6.45
CA LEU A 707 33.36 -0.45 7.30
C LEU A 707 34.75 -1.01 6.95
N TYR A 708 35.50 -1.39 7.97
CA TYR A 708 36.84 -1.97 7.84
C TYR A 708 36.99 -3.23 8.70
N GLU A 709 38.04 -4.02 8.45
CA GLU A 709 38.38 -5.13 9.34
C GLU A 709 38.74 -4.65 10.77
N PRO A 710 38.30 -5.35 11.83
CA PRO A 710 37.62 -6.65 11.85
C PRO A 710 36.07 -6.59 11.80
N GLN A 711 35.48 -5.39 11.75
CA GLN A 711 34.01 -5.20 11.82
C GLN A 711 33.29 -5.87 10.64
N LEU A 712 33.90 -5.78 9.44
CA LEU A 712 33.41 -6.45 8.24
C LEU A 712 33.21 -7.95 8.45
N SER A 713 34.26 -8.66 8.92
CA SER A 713 34.19 -10.10 9.16
C SER A 713 33.10 -10.48 10.18
N VAL A 714 32.97 -9.74 11.28
CA VAL A 714 31.97 -10.04 12.33
C VAL A 714 30.53 -9.88 11.83
N ILE A 715 30.26 -8.81 11.08
CA ILE A 715 28.93 -8.55 10.52
C ILE A 715 28.61 -9.58 9.43
N ASP A 716 29.58 -9.94 8.60
CA ASP A 716 29.41 -10.91 7.51
C ASP A 716 29.16 -12.33 8.05
N GLU A 717 29.90 -12.77 9.08
CA GLU A 717 29.62 -14.03 9.78
C GLU A 717 28.20 -14.06 10.37
N THR A 718 27.75 -12.95 10.95
CA THR A 718 26.39 -12.81 11.47
C THR A 718 25.36 -12.88 10.35
N LEU A 719 25.59 -12.18 9.23
CA LEU A 719 24.74 -12.20 8.05
C LEU A 719 24.59 -13.62 7.48
N VAL A 720 25.69 -14.35 7.30
CA VAL A 720 25.68 -15.71 6.75
C VAL A 720 24.88 -16.66 7.65
N ARG A 721 25.10 -16.58 8.98
CA ARG A 721 24.36 -17.40 9.95
C ARG A 721 22.86 -17.12 9.90
N GLU A 722 22.48 -15.85 10.05
CA GLU A 722 21.07 -15.46 10.13
C GLU A 722 20.36 -15.68 8.78
N ARG A 723 21.06 -15.55 7.64
CA ARG A 723 20.51 -15.86 6.31
C ARG A 723 20.20 -17.34 6.18
N THR A 724 21.09 -18.20 6.68
CA THR A 724 20.88 -19.65 6.74
C THR A 724 19.68 -20.01 7.61
N ASP A 725 19.53 -19.35 8.76
CA ASP A 725 18.39 -19.54 9.66
C ASP A 725 17.07 -19.11 9.00
N MET A 726 17.06 -17.96 8.31
CA MET A 726 15.91 -17.47 7.55
C MET A 726 15.52 -18.43 6.41
N GLN A 727 16.49 -18.91 5.63
CA GLN A 727 16.26 -19.89 4.56
C GLN A 727 15.69 -21.20 5.10
N SER A 728 16.25 -21.68 6.21
CA SER A 728 15.77 -22.89 6.89
C SER A 728 14.33 -22.72 7.39
N LEU A 729 13.98 -21.53 7.86
CA LEU A 729 12.63 -21.18 8.29
C LEU A 729 11.63 -21.19 7.13
N PHE A 730 11.94 -20.54 6.01
CA PHE A 730 11.08 -20.59 4.82
C PHE A 730 10.94 -21.99 4.25
N LYS A 731 12.04 -22.75 4.22
CA LYS A 731 12.02 -24.16 3.80
C LYS A 731 11.14 -25.00 4.70
N TYR A 732 11.18 -24.79 6.01
CA TYR A 732 10.30 -25.48 6.95
C TYR A 732 8.82 -25.21 6.67
N ILE A 733 8.45 -23.95 6.39
CA ILE A 733 7.07 -23.59 6.00
C ILE A 733 6.68 -24.32 4.72
N GLU A 734 7.55 -24.29 3.70
CA GLU A 734 7.30 -24.95 2.43
C GLU A 734 7.11 -26.47 2.59
N ASP A 735 8.08 -27.15 3.20
CA ASP A 735 8.06 -28.60 3.41
C ASP A 735 6.81 -29.05 4.19
N SER A 736 6.39 -28.26 5.18
CA SER A 736 5.20 -28.56 6.00
C SER A 736 3.88 -28.41 5.22
N ILE A 737 3.82 -27.48 4.26
CA ILE A 737 2.56 -27.15 3.55
C ILE A 737 2.45 -27.88 2.20
N VAL A 738 3.57 -28.27 1.57
CA VAL A 738 3.57 -29.01 0.28
C VAL A 738 2.73 -30.28 0.36
N SER A 739 2.84 -31.04 1.45
CA SER A 739 2.05 -32.28 1.65
C SER A 739 0.54 -32.00 1.69
N ILE A 740 0.12 -30.89 2.31
CA ILE A 740 -1.28 -30.45 2.41
C ILE A 740 -1.77 -29.98 1.04
N ALA A 741 -0.98 -29.18 0.33
CA ALA A 741 -1.33 -28.67 -1.01
C ALA A 741 -1.46 -29.79 -2.05
N ALA A 742 -0.64 -30.84 -1.93
CA ALA A 742 -0.70 -32.04 -2.76
C ALA A 742 -1.82 -33.01 -2.34
N GLY A 743 -2.35 -32.88 -1.11
CA GLY A 743 -3.31 -33.82 -0.54
C GLY A 743 -2.70 -35.18 -0.15
N SER A 744 -1.40 -35.21 0.12
CA SER A 744 -0.63 -36.41 0.48
C SER A 744 -0.21 -36.42 1.96
N ASN A 745 -0.89 -35.64 2.82
CA ASN A 745 -0.60 -35.60 4.24
C ASN A 745 -1.16 -36.86 4.93
N ASP A 746 -0.34 -37.53 5.73
CA ASP A 746 -0.66 -38.78 6.44
C ASP A 746 -1.96 -38.66 7.26
N GLN A 747 -2.22 -37.51 7.90
CA GLN A 747 -3.46 -37.29 8.67
C GLN A 747 -4.73 -37.23 7.80
N GLN A 748 -4.64 -36.78 6.54
CA GLN A 748 -5.75 -36.85 5.59
C GLN A 748 -5.91 -38.27 5.04
N MET A 749 -4.80 -39.01 4.87
CA MET A 749 -4.82 -40.41 4.44
C MET A 749 -5.36 -41.37 5.52
N GLU A 750 -5.17 -41.04 6.80
CA GLU A 750 -5.61 -41.83 7.98
C GLU A 750 -7.08 -41.63 8.38
N ARG A 751 -7.84 -40.71 7.76
CA ARG A 751 -9.30 -40.58 7.99
C ARG A 751 -10.11 -41.83 7.62
N GLY A 752 -9.48 -42.83 7.00
CA GLY A 752 -9.88 -44.24 7.13
C GLY A 752 -11.10 -44.70 6.33
N ASP A 753 -11.68 -43.84 5.49
CA ASP A 753 -12.84 -44.17 4.64
C ASP A 753 -12.51 -44.20 3.14
N GLY A 754 -11.25 -43.98 2.76
CA GLY A 754 -10.81 -43.88 1.36
C GLY A 754 -11.25 -42.59 0.66
N SER A 755 -11.63 -41.54 1.42
CA SER A 755 -12.29 -40.33 0.92
C SER A 755 -11.42 -39.08 0.75
N GLY A 756 -10.15 -39.19 0.33
CA GLY A 756 -9.34 -38.01 -0.08
C GLY A 756 -9.94 -37.15 -1.23
N THR A 757 -11.17 -37.46 -1.62
CA THR A 757 -12.05 -36.83 -2.61
C THR A 757 -13.25 -36.08 -1.99
N LEU A 758 -13.35 -35.92 -0.67
CA LEU A 758 -14.42 -35.07 -0.10
C LEU A 758 -14.28 -33.62 -0.60
N PRO A 759 -15.39 -32.89 -0.79
CA PRO A 759 -15.35 -31.48 -1.19
C PRO A 759 -14.49 -30.62 -0.26
N GLU A 760 -14.51 -30.91 1.04
CA GLU A 760 -13.71 -30.23 2.05
C GLU A 760 -12.19 -30.42 1.86
N ASP A 761 -11.75 -31.59 1.42
CA ASP A 761 -10.32 -31.85 1.16
C ASP A 761 -9.81 -31.03 -0.03
N ALA A 762 -10.67 -30.74 -1.01
CA ALA A 762 -10.32 -29.83 -2.11
C ALA A 762 -10.08 -28.40 -1.60
N ILE A 763 -10.93 -27.91 -0.69
CA ILE A 763 -10.77 -26.60 -0.06
C ILE A 763 -9.49 -26.56 0.78
N ILE A 764 -9.18 -27.62 1.53
CA ILE A 764 -7.93 -27.71 2.30
C ILE A 764 -6.69 -27.69 1.41
N ARG A 765 -6.70 -28.45 0.29
CA ARG A 765 -5.62 -28.40 -0.71
C ARG A 765 -5.45 -26.98 -1.28
N GLN A 766 -6.56 -26.29 -1.54
CA GLN A 766 -6.56 -24.91 -2.01
C GLN A 766 -5.89 -23.98 -0.98
N TRP A 767 -6.25 -24.09 0.31
CA TRP A 767 -5.56 -23.35 1.38
C TRP A 767 -4.04 -23.63 1.38
N GLY A 768 -3.63 -24.89 1.25
CA GLY A 768 -2.22 -25.25 1.12
C GLY A 768 -1.52 -24.51 -0.02
N ARG A 769 -2.10 -24.51 -1.23
CA ARG A 769 -1.54 -23.79 -2.39
C ARG A 769 -1.47 -22.28 -2.18
N ARG A 770 -2.53 -21.69 -1.60
CA ARG A 770 -2.60 -20.26 -1.29
C ARG A 770 -1.51 -19.84 -0.29
N TRP A 771 -1.27 -20.65 0.74
CA TRP A 771 -0.19 -20.42 1.70
C TRP A 771 1.19 -20.54 1.03
N LEU A 772 1.44 -21.61 0.27
CA LEU A 772 2.72 -21.81 -0.44
C LEU A 772 3.05 -20.62 -1.34
N ARG A 773 2.06 -20.10 -2.06
CA ARG A 773 2.23 -18.95 -2.94
C ARG A 773 2.74 -17.72 -2.17
N VAL A 774 2.13 -17.40 -1.04
CA VAL A 774 2.54 -16.27 -0.20
C VAL A 774 3.97 -16.44 0.32
N PHE A 775 4.29 -17.60 0.91
CA PHE A 775 5.59 -17.78 1.57
C PHE A 775 6.74 -18.00 0.58
N ARG A 776 6.48 -18.59 -0.61
CA ARG A 776 7.44 -18.61 -1.72
C ARG A 776 7.74 -17.21 -2.25
N ARG A 777 6.69 -16.39 -2.43
CA ARG A 777 6.86 -14.97 -2.80
C ARG A 777 7.71 -14.24 -1.76
N LYS A 778 7.38 -14.35 -0.46
CA LYS A 778 8.14 -13.70 0.61
C LYS A 778 9.60 -14.15 0.64
N ALA A 779 9.88 -15.44 0.48
CA ALA A 779 11.25 -15.95 0.39
C ALA A 779 12.02 -15.35 -0.79
N ALA A 780 11.43 -15.37 -2.00
CA ALA A 780 12.07 -14.84 -3.21
C ALA A 780 12.34 -13.33 -3.11
N VAL A 781 11.41 -12.57 -2.54
CA VAL A 781 11.54 -11.12 -2.33
C VAL A 781 12.70 -10.79 -1.38
N GLU A 782 12.83 -11.52 -0.27
CA GLU A 782 13.94 -11.28 0.67
C GLU A 782 15.29 -11.67 0.07
N GLU A 783 15.37 -12.79 -0.67
CA GLU A 783 16.61 -13.18 -1.34
C GLU A 783 17.05 -12.17 -2.41
N SER A 784 16.10 -11.66 -3.22
CA SER A 784 16.37 -10.59 -4.18
C SER A 784 16.84 -9.31 -3.49
N PHE A 785 16.15 -8.88 -2.42
CA PHE A 785 16.57 -7.71 -1.63
C PHE A 785 17.99 -7.86 -1.08
N ILE A 786 18.33 -9.02 -0.49
CA ILE A 786 19.67 -9.28 0.05
C ILE A 786 20.72 -9.21 -1.06
N SER A 787 20.45 -9.83 -2.21
CA SER A 787 21.36 -9.80 -3.36
C SER A 787 21.62 -8.38 -3.84
N ASP A 788 20.56 -7.60 -4.03
CA ASP A 788 20.64 -6.23 -4.55
C ASP A 788 21.35 -5.29 -3.59
N ALA A 789 21.03 -5.38 -2.29
CA ALA A 789 21.63 -4.53 -1.26
C ALA A 789 23.13 -4.81 -1.07
N LEU A 790 23.57 -6.05 -1.29
CA LEU A 790 24.98 -6.45 -1.12
C LEU A 790 25.81 -6.31 -2.40
N ALA A 791 25.20 -6.06 -3.55
CA ALA A 791 25.90 -5.98 -4.85
C ALA A 791 27.06 -4.97 -4.85
N ASN A 792 26.91 -3.86 -4.12
CA ASN A 792 27.91 -2.78 -4.01
C ASN A 792 28.53 -2.68 -2.60
N ALA A 793 28.36 -3.68 -1.75
CA ALA A 793 28.88 -3.65 -0.38
C ALA A 793 30.42 -3.68 -0.37
N THR A 794 31.01 -3.08 0.67
CA THR A 794 32.48 -3.04 0.81
C THR A 794 33.05 -4.46 0.86
N PRO A 795 34.08 -4.79 0.05
CA PRO A 795 34.66 -6.14 0.02
C PRO A 795 35.27 -6.53 1.37
N LEU A 796 35.17 -7.82 1.71
CA LEU A 796 35.87 -8.37 2.87
C LEU A 796 37.40 -8.20 2.72
N GLY A 797 38.09 -8.02 3.84
CA GLY A 797 39.54 -7.75 3.87
C GLY A 797 39.92 -6.29 3.65
N THR A 798 38.96 -5.38 3.46
CA THR A 798 39.22 -3.94 3.33
C THR A 798 39.79 -3.39 4.64
N GLN A 799 41.05 -2.95 4.60
CA GLN A 799 41.76 -2.38 5.75
C GLN A 799 41.50 -0.88 5.86
N ALA A 800 41.48 -0.37 7.10
CA ALA A 800 41.36 1.06 7.35
C ALA A 800 42.51 1.83 6.67
N PRO A 801 42.25 3.03 6.12
CA PRO A 801 43.30 3.90 5.63
C PRO A 801 44.34 4.14 6.73
N PRO A 802 45.65 4.17 6.42
CA PRO A 802 46.66 4.49 7.41
C PRO A 802 46.35 5.86 8.01
N VAL A 803 46.25 5.93 9.33
CA VAL A 803 45.92 7.15 10.08
C VAL A 803 46.98 8.22 9.76
N SER A 804 46.67 9.14 8.85
CA SER A 804 47.47 10.36 8.69
C SER A 804 47.21 11.21 9.92
N GLY A 805 48.21 11.29 10.80
CA GLY A 805 48.11 11.94 12.11
C GLY A 805 47.40 13.30 12.05
N ARG A 806 46.18 13.32 12.59
CA ARG A 806 45.56 14.51 13.15
C ARG A 806 44.95 14.10 14.49
N GLU A 807 45.49 14.74 15.52
CA GLU A 807 45.10 14.58 16.92
C GLU A 807 43.62 14.94 17.13
N GLY A 808 42.93 14.07 17.89
CA GLY A 808 41.87 14.48 18.81
C GLY A 808 40.45 14.60 18.25
N ALA A 809 39.70 13.51 18.25
CA ALA A 809 38.28 13.52 18.60
C ALA A 809 37.89 12.16 19.16
N THR A 810 37.23 12.19 20.31
CA THR A 810 36.90 11.11 21.24
C THR A 810 35.95 10.07 20.67
N ASP A 811 36.22 8.79 20.98
CA ASP A 811 35.33 7.63 20.80
C ASP A 811 33.90 7.97 21.27
N GLY A 812 32.94 7.83 20.36
CA GLY A 812 31.53 7.71 20.68
C GLY A 812 31.14 6.25 20.54
N ASP A 813 30.85 5.60 21.66
CA ASP A 813 30.28 4.26 21.74
C ASP A 813 29.03 4.18 20.84
N LEU A 814 29.00 3.17 19.97
CA LEU A 814 27.80 2.76 19.24
C LEU A 814 26.85 2.03 20.20
N ASP A 815 25.95 2.79 20.82
CA ASP A 815 24.76 2.22 21.47
C ASP A 815 23.84 1.64 20.39
N ILE A 816 23.84 0.31 20.27
CA ILE A 816 22.74 -0.43 19.64
C ILE A 816 21.57 -0.37 20.63
N ALA A 817 20.82 0.72 20.57
CA ALA A 817 19.58 0.88 21.33
C ALA A 817 18.42 0.21 20.59
N ASP A 818 17.66 -0.59 21.35
CA ASP A 818 16.37 -1.19 21.02
C ASP A 818 15.48 -0.28 20.15
N ALA A 819 15.30 -0.65 18.89
CA ALA A 819 14.22 -0.15 18.05
C ALA A 819 13.08 -1.17 18.01
N ASP A 820 12.46 -1.38 19.19
CA ASP A 820 11.21 -2.12 19.35
C ASP A 820 10.06 -1.08 19.28
N ALA A 821 9.57 -0.75 18.08
CA ALA A 821 8.31 -0.02 17.83
C ALA A 821 7.87 -0.13 16.35
N PRO A 822 6.55 -0.11 16.06
CA PRO A 822 5.86 -1.10 15.20
C PRO A 822 5.86 -0.88 13.68
#